data_AF-A0A8C6J8H1-F1
#
_entry.id   AF-A0A8C6J8H1-F1
#
_cell.length_a   1.000
_cell.length_b   1.000
_cell.length_c   1.000
_cell.angle_alpha   90.00
_cell.angle_beta   90.00
_cell.angle_gamma   90.00
#
_symmetry.space_group_name_H-M   'P 1'
#
loop_
_entity.id
_entity.type
_entity.pdbx_description
1 polymer ?
#
loop_
_entity_poly.entity_id
_entity_poly.type
_entity_poly.pdbx_seq_one_letter_code
_entity_poly.pdbx_strand_id
1 'polypeptide(L)'
;MTLQELVNQAASLYSDRKAVLFDECNGKPPTFYTYAMVVKLAMELTAFLQKLCHQQGKCEIGLYCYPGINLPSWILGILQVPAAYAPVDPDAPPVLSTYFMKKSNLQYVLVENDKLNKFQMSHVGYFNHNSSAIEHIGLTLFQMRSSNTDINLQVHNVTSKYEPSKAMANSQPGYTIHPDQTEVKTSEGAYMAVGQKYSLAYVLHTSGTTGIPKIVRVPHKCIVPNIQHLKSIFEITLDDLLFLASPLTFDPSVVELFVALTSGASILIVPNTIKMIPTELSAALFHHHHVTVLQATPTLLRRFGTHIIKSTVLSANTSLRVLALGGEAFPVLNLLKSWKHKENKTSIFNLYGITEVSSWATCYRIPEEVFTDDFRTDFPIHLGSPLLGTKVEVRDANGSAVLEGEGQIFIGGKERICFLDDEVTVPLGTMRETGDFVRVQNAKLFFLGRKDNQIKRHGKRFNIEWLQQAAEDLCQVEACAVTWYQQEKLILFVVPKDDLKEKEVVKELQKCLPAYAVPDELVLVKALPLTSHGKVDISELNKIYQNHLNSRRRDSKLSGAEELWERLQYLWKSALGLLGDSAGISKEAVFLHSGGDSLQALRFYDEIEMLVGRAVPGLLEVILSHSIEEVYRHVRKILFPDEDQLMTHDSVMKRKLSGNIGEEFHGKYIKLKSERGLQVASGLISFIALSRGNTFFPMNFTKTFTQPNNTVQVGMELIQQPSFPHLVVPCIMKSHTQGYEMEDRVLTVTNKANKADCGSVQEIHAECSHVATAKLALCIRWKSNTRKCVDASPLVIIPSSEVSASVYVGSHSHAMQAIDLDLGEVKWEKNLGDRIESSACVSKCGNFIIVGCYDGLVYVLQSSDGEIHWTFVTEDTVKSSAVVDPSSGLVYIGSHDQHVYSLDIYKKECVWKLHCEGGAVFSSPCLSSLPHHLYVATLGGLLLAINPVTGSKIWKSFLRKPLFSSPHCNEKYVCIGCVDGNLYCYTHSGEKVWQFSTNGPVFSSPCISSLTEQEIFFGSHDCFIYCCNMEGNLLWKFKASSSVYGTPFVFQSDDLKNKILLAAISTDGKVWILNAKSGTAEGVDKLPGEVFSSPVVWGTKLVVGCRNDYVYCLDLYMQEKKNS
;
A
#
# COMPACT_ATOMS: atom_id res chain seq x y z
N MET A 1 36.63 17.69 3.12
CA MET A 1 36.53 18.28 1.77
C MET A 1 35.14 17.98 1.23
N THR A 2 34.44 18.97 0.71
CA THR A 2 33.07 18.87 0.20
C THR A 2 33.05 18.84 -1.34
N LEU A 3 31.86 18.65 -1.94
CA LEU A 3 31.74 18.55 -3.41
C LEU A 3 32.03 19.90 -4.07
N GLN A 4 31.47 20.98 -3.50
CA GLN A 4 31.69 22.34 -3.96
C GLN A 4 33.14 22.78 -3.83
N GLU A 5 33.85 22.35 -2.78
CA GLU A 5 35.29 22.62 -2.64
C GLU A 5 36.08 21.95 -3.77
N LEU A 6 35.77 20.69 -4.11
CA LEU A 6 36.42 19.97 -5.19
C LEU A 6 36.14 20.59 -6.57
N VAL A 7 34.90 21.02 -6.82
CA VAL A 7 34.55 21.70 -8.08
C VAL A 7 35.23 23.06 -8.18
N ASN A 8 35.28 23.84 -7.09
CA ASN A 8 35.97 25.13 -7.07
C ASN A 8 37.49 24.99 -7.27
N GLN A 9 38.10 23.91 -6.75
CA GLN A 9 39.49 23.56 -7.04
C GLN A 9 39.73 23.20 -8.51
N ALA A 10 38.81 22.45 -9.14
CA ALA A 10 38.91 22.17 -10.58
C ALA A 10 38.72 23.45 -11.41
N ALA A 11 37.77 24.30 -11.04
CA ALA A 11 37.47 25.55 -11.74
C ALA A 11 38.60 26.59 -11.67
N SER A 12 39.37 26.62 -10.57
CA SER A 12 40.54 27.49 -10.46
C SER A 12 41.68 27.07 -11.37
N LEU A 13 41.77 25.77 -11.71
CA LEU A 13 42.76 25.23 -12.62
C LEU A 13 42.31 25.27 -14.10
N TYR A 14 41.01 25.11 -14.35
CA TYR A 14 40.45 24.90 -15.69
C TYR A 14 39.35 25.90 -16.07
N SER A 15 39.49 27.15 -15.63
CA SER A 15 38.45 28.19 -15.71
C SER A 15 37.80 28.34 -17.09
N ASP A 16 38.61 28.33 -18.16
CA ASP A 16 38.15 28.54 -19.54
C ASP A 16 37.67 27.26 -20.25
N ARG A 17 37.85 26.08 -19.65
CA ARG A 17 37.36 24.82 -20.25
C ARG A 17 35.84 24.72 -20.14
N LYS A 18 35.23 24.03 -21.10
CA LYS A 18 33.80 23.68 -21.06
C LYS A 18 33.54 22.76 -19.86
N ALA A 19 32.62 23.15 -19.00
CA ALA A 19 32.18 22.35 -17.86
C ALA A 19 30.92 21.56 -18.20
N VAL A 20 29.95 22.21 -18.86
CA VAL A 20 28.66 21.61 -19.22
C VAL A 20 28.25 21.99 -20.64
N LEU A 21 27.67 21.04 -21.35
CA LEU A 21 27.03 21.23 -22.66
C LEU A 21 25.56 20.82 -22.56
N PHE A 22 24.71 21.59 -23.21
CA PHE A 22 23.30 21.29 -23.39
C PHE A 22 22.95 21.33 -24.87
N ASP A 23 22.38 20.23 -25.38
CA ASP A 23 21.99 20.10 -26.77
C ASP A 23 20.53 19.64 -26.87
N GLU A 24 19.68 20.49 -27.46
CA GLU A 24 18.27 20.19 -27.72
C GLU A 24 18.08 19.21 -28.89
N CYS A 25 19.14 18.92 -29.65
CA CYS A 25 19.15 18.04 -30.83
C CYS A 25 18.16 18.49 -31.92
N ASN A 26 17.91 19.81 -32.04
CA ASN A 26 16.98 20.42 -32.99
C ASN A 26 17.69 21.13 -34.17
N GLY A 27 18.97 20.81 -34.40
CA GLY A 27 19.79 21.40 -35.47
C GLY A 27 20.44 22.74 -35.12
N LYS A 28 20.16 23.31 -33.94
CA LYS A 28 20.89 24.48 -33.41
C LYS A 28 22.22 24.04 -32.77
N PRO A 29 23.24 24.92 -32.73
CA PRO A 29 24.48 24.62 -32.04
C PRO A 29 24.23 24.40 -30.54
N PRO A 30 24.94 23.46 -29.90
CA PRO A 30 24.80 23.20 -28.48
C PRO A 30 25.24 24.41 -27.65
N THR A 31 24.51 24.68 -26.58
CA THR A 31 24.90 25.70 -25.60
C THR A 31 25.93 25.11 -24.64
N PHE A 32 26.90 25.90 -24.19
CA PHE A 32 27.87 25.44 -23.20
C PHE A 32 28.20 26.53 -22.19
N TYR A 33 28.58 26.11 -20.98
CA TYR A 33 29.21 26.97 -19.98
C TYR A 33 30.61 26.50 -19.66
N THR A 34 31.52 27.45 -19.47
CA THR A 34 32.84 27.19 -18.93
C THR A 34 32.80 26.99 -17.42
N TYR A 35 33.85 26.44 -16.84
CA TYR A 35 33.99 26.35 -15.37
C TYR A 35 33.85 27.72 -14.69
N ALA A 36 34.43 28.78 -15.28
CA ALA A 36 34.29 30.15 -14.79
C ALA A 36 32.82 30.59 -14.72
N MET A 37 32.04 30.30 -15.77
CA MET A 37 30.62 30.67 -15.83
C MET A 37 29.78 29.86 -14.85
N VAL A 38 30.04 28.55 -14.71
CA VAL A 38 29.35 27.68 -13.74
C VAL A 38 29.55 28.20 -12.32
N VAL A 39 30.81 28.49 -11.93
CA VAL A 39 31.12 29.03 -10.59
C VAL A 39 30.53 30.42 -10.41
N LYS A 40 30.58 31.29 -11.42
CA LYS A 40 29.97 32.62 -11.37
C LYS A 40 28.47 32.56 -11.07
N LEU A 41 27.71 31.79 -11.85
CA LEU A 41 26.26 31.60 -11.65
C LEU A 41 25.96 30.94 -10.30
N ALA A 42 26.78 29.99 -9.86
CA ALA A 42 26.65 29.38 -8.54
C ALA A 42 26.84 30.41 -7.42
N MET A 43 27.85 31.28 -7.52
CA MET A 43 28.08 32.35 -6.53
C MET A 43 26.92 33.35 -6.48
N GLU A 44 26.34 33.72 -7.62
CA GLU A 44 25.16 34.60 -7.68
C GLU A 44 23.96 33.95 -6.96
N LEU A 45 23.70 32.66 -7.20
CA LEU A 45 22.66 31.92 -6.47
C LEU A 45 22.99 31.81 -4.98
N THR A 46 24.24 31.56 -4.60
CA THR A 46 24.66 31.52 -3.19
C THR A 46 24.40 32.83 -2.48
N ALA A 47 24.77 33.97 -3.08
CA ALA A 47 24.52 35.29 -2.49
C ALA A 47 23.01 35.54 -2.30
N PHE A 48 22.20 35.10 -3.28
CA PHE A 48 20.74 35.17 -3.19
C PHE A 48 20.18 34.31 -2.05
N LEU A 49 20.62 33.05 -1.92
CA LEU A 49 20.18 32.14 -0.86
C LEU A 49 20.62 32.61 0.53
N GLN A 50 21.85 33.13 0.67
CA GLN A 50 22.35 33.67 1.95
C GLN A 50 21.51 34.85 2.48
N LYS A 51 20.88 35.62 1.58
CA LYS A 51 20.02 36.75 1.93
C LYS A 51 18.62 36.33 2.38
N LEU A 52 18.09 35.23 1.84
CA LEU A 52 16.68 34.85 2.00
C LEU A 52 16.46 33.65 2.93
N CYS A 53 17.40 32.70 2.97
CA CYS A 53 17.30 31.51 3.80
C CYS A 53 17.80 31.81 5.23
N HIS A 54 17.05 31.39 6.24
CA HIS A 54 17.44 31.58 7.64
C HIS A 54 18.66 30.71 7.97
N GLN A 55 19.69 31.29 8.58
CA GLN A 55 20.98 30.63 8.82
C GLN A 55 21.03 29.79 10.11
N GLN A 56 19.93 29.67 10.87
CA GLN A 56 19.86 28.87 12.11
C GLN A 56 19.33 27.46 11.82
N GLY A 57 20.22 26.52 11.50
CA GLY A 57 19.92 25.08 11.43
C GLY A 57 20.03 24.44 10.05
N LYS A 58 19.92 23.10 10.01
CA LYS A 58 20.03 22.25 8.81
C LYS A 58 19.06 22.74 7.73
N CYS A 59 19.58 23.13 6.57
CA CYS A 59 18.75 23.58 5.47
C CYS A 59 18.71 22.49 4.39
N GLU A 60 17.52 22.05 4.01
CA GLU A 60 17.31 21.20 2.83
C GLU A 60 16.54 22.06 1.82
N ILE A 61 17.08 22.20 0.61
CA ILE A 61 16.50 23.05 -0.44
C ILE A 61 16.02 22.17 -1.58
N GLY A 62 14.71 22.20 -1.81
CA GLY A 62 14.09 21.56 -2.96
C GLY A 62 14.53 22.19 -4.27
N LEU A 63 14.78 21.39 -5.30
CA LEU A 63 15.09 21.84 -6.65
C LEU A 63 14.12 21.21 -7.65
N TYR A 64 13.12 21.99 -8.09
CA TYR A 64 12.08 21.60 -9.03
C TYR A 64 12.43 22.07 -10.44
N CYS A 65 13.08 21.21 -11.23
CA CYS A 65 13.57 21.54 -12.57
C CYS A 65 13.72 20.31 -13.47
N TYR A 66 13.87 20.54 -14.77
CA TYR A 66 14.46 19.54 -15.67
C TYR A 66 15.98 19.71 -15.78
N PRO A 67 16.75 18.64 -16.07
CA PRO A 67 18.17 18.77 -16.36
C PRO A 67 18.41 19.66 -17.58
N GLY A 68 19.12 20.76 -17.38
CA GLY A 68 19.49 21.72 -18.42
C GLY A 68 20.84 22.36 -18.17
N ILE A 69 21.22 23.35 -18.99
CA ILE A 69 22.54 23.99 -18.94
C ILE A 69 22.89 24.59 -17.57
N ASN A 70 21.90 25.10 -16.84
CA ASN A 70 22.09 25.76 -15.54
C ASN A 70 22.18 24.79 -14.36
N LEU A 71 21.83 23.52 -14.54
CA LEU A 71 21.73 22.54 -13.48
C LEU A 71 23.02 22.43 -12.61
N PRO A 72 24.24 22.34 -13.18
CA PRO A 72 25.47 22.32 -12.39
C PRO A 72 25.62 23.54 -11.48
N SER A 73 25.31 24.73 -12.02
CA SER A 73 25.39 26.00 -11.29
C SER A 73 24.38 26.07 -10.16
N TRP A 74 23.16 25.57 -10.38
CA TRP A 74 22.10 25.54 -9.37
C TRP A 74 22.45 24.63 -8.20
N ILE A 75 22.89 23.39 -8.49
CA ILE A 75 23.32 22.44 -7.45
C ILE A 75 24.52 23.00 -6.68
N LEU A 76 25.53 23.53 -7.39
CA LEU A 76 26.71 24.10 -6.76
C LEU A 76 26.36 25.29 -5.86
N GLY A 77 25.46 26.18 -6.31
CA GLY A 77 25.01 27.34 -5.54
C GLY A 77 24.29 26.97 -4.24
N ILE A 78 23.49 25.89 -4.24
CA ILE A 78 22.85 25.32 -3.04
C ILE A 78 23.91 24.75 -2.09
N LEU A 79 24.86 23.96 -2.60
CA LEU A 79 25.91 23.32 -1.79
C LEU A 79 26.88 24.32 -1.14
N GLN A 80 26.97 25.55 -1.66
CA GLN A 80 27.80 26.62 -1.12
C GLN A 80 27.16 27.34 0.07
N VAL A 81 25.86 27.16 0.31
CA VAL A 81 25.24 27.46 1.62
C VAL A 81 25.25 26.18 2.47
N PRO A 82 25.03 26.26 3.80
CA PRO A 82 24.93 25.07 4.68
C PRO A 82 23.68 24.20 4.42
N ALA A 83 23.47 23.81 3.16
CA ALA A 83 22.28 23.09 2.70
C ALA A 83 22.60 21.88 1.81
N ALA A 84 21.73 20.88 1.88
CA ALA A 84 21.65 19.82 0.87
C ALA A 84 20.60 20.18 -0.18
N TYR A 85 20.85 19.77 -1.43
CA TYR A 85 19.82 19.86 -2.46
C TYR A 85 18.93 18.61 -2.46
N ALA A 86 17.64 18.82 -2.74
CA ALA A 86 16.63 17.78 -2.80
C ALA A 86 15.90 17.87 -4.16
N PRO A 87 16.24 17.04 -5.15
CA PRO A 87 15.62 17.11 -6.48
C PRO A 87 14.14 16.71 -6.41
N VAL A 88 13.28 17.55 -6.98
CA VAL A 88 11.83 17.31 -7.07
C VAL A 88 11.47 17.21 -8.55
N ASP A 89 11.09 16.01 -9.00
CA ASP A 89 10.78 15.74 -10.40
C ASP A 89 9.48 16.46 -10.82
N PRO A 90 9.52 17.35 -11.84
CA PRO A 90 8.32 18.00 -12.33
C PRO A 90 7.26 17.07 -12.91
N ASP A 91 7.63 15.87 -13.34
CA ASP A 91 6.72 14.88 -13.93
C ASP A 91 6.21 13.85 -12.91
N ALA A 92 6.69 13.91 -11.65
CA ALA A 92 6.15 13.07 -10.60
C ALA A 92 4.69 13.46 -10.29
N PRO A 93 3.82 12.48 -9.98
CA PRO A 93 2.49 12.76 -9.45
C PRO A 93 2.55 13.74 -8.27
N PRO A 94 1.73 14.81 -8.24
CA PRO A 94 1.83 15.86 -7.22
C PRO A 94 1.74 15.36 -5.77
N VAL A 95 1.02 14.25 -5.54
CA VAL A 95 0.93 13.61 -4.22
C VAL A 95 2.28 13.08 -3.75
N LEU A 96 3.07 12.48 -4.66
CA LEU A 96 4.39 11.93 -4.35
C LEU A 96 5.42 13.03 -4.12
N SER A 97 5.45 14.06 -4.98
CA SER A 97 6.33 15.21 -4.78
C SER A 97 5.96 15.97 -3.50
N THR A 98 4.67 16.18 -3.20
CA THR A 98 4.22 16.78 -1.94
C THR A 98 4.64 15.96 -0.73
N TYR A 99 4.47 14.63 -0.78
CA TYR A 99 4.90 13.74 0.28
C TYR A 99 6.40 13.85 0.54
N PHE A 100 7.21 13.81 -0.53
CA PHE A 100 8.66 13.98 -0.45
C PHE A 100 9.05 15.31 0.19
N MET A 101 8.45 16.41 -0.26
CA MET A 101 8.75 17.75 0.29
C MET A 101 8.37 17.86 1.77
N LYS A 102 7.24 17.27 2.19
CA LYS A 102 6.81 17.24 3.60
C LYS A 102 7.69 16.35 4.47
N LYS A 103 7.93 15.11 4.05
CA LYS A 103 8.69 14.11 4.83
C LYS A 103 10.17 14.51 4.94
N SER A 104 10.69 15.23 3.94
CA SER A 104 12.03 15.84 4.01
C SER A 104 12.05 17.13 4.83
N ASN A 105 10.89 17.66 5.23
CA ASN A 105 10.78 18.95 5.93
C ASN A 105 11.41 20.11 5.15
N LEU A 106 11.18 20.16 3.84
CA LEU A 106 11.71 21.24 3.01
C LEU A 106 11.08 22.57 3.42
N GLN A 107 11.92 23.53 3.77
CA GLN A 107 11.48 24.90 4.07
C GLN A 107 11.45 25.78 2.83
N TYR A 108 12.31 25.44 1.86
CA TYR A 108 12.56 26.22 0.66
C TYR A 108 12.55 25.32 -0.56
N VAL A 109 11.93 25.78 -1.64
CA VAL A 109 11.95 25.10 -2.94
C VAL A 109 12.31 26.12 -4.02
N LEU A 110 13.40 25.87 -4.73
CA LEU A 110 13.77 26.57 -5.95
C LEU A 110 13.03 25.92 -7.12
N VAL A 111 12.30 26.74 -7.88
CA VAL A 111 11.50 26.31 -9.02
C VAL A 111 12.05 26.99 -10.27
N GLU A 112 12.33 26.20 -11.30
CA GLU A 112 12.68 26.70 -12.63
C GLU A 112 11.53 27.56 -13.19
N ASN A 113 11.85 28.76 -13.69
CA ASN A 113 10.86 29.77 -14.06
C ASN A 113 9.83 29.26 -15.08
N ASP A 114 10.26 28.43 -16.03
CA ASP A 114 9.37 27.83 -17.04
C ASP A 114 8.41 26.78 -16.47
N LYS A 115 8.55 26.43 -15.20
CA LYS A 115 7.74 25.42 -14.50
C LYS A 115 6.89 26.00 -13.38
N LEU A 116 6.88 27.32 -13.19
CA LEU A 116 6.14 27.98 -12.11
C LEU A 116 4.65 27.64 -12.15
N ASN A 117 4.01 27.76 -13.31
CA ASN A 117 2.60 27.46 -13.46
C ASN A 117 2.28 26.00 -13.09
N LYS A 118 3.12 25.06 -13.57
CA LYS A 118 2.95 23.63 -13.25
C LYS A 118 3.13 23.37 -11.76
N PHE A 119 4.17 23.95 -11.15
CA PHE A 119 4.45 23.81 -9.73
C PHE A 119 3.31 24.36 -8.86
N GLN A 120 2.85 25.58 -9.16
CA GLN A 120 1.78 26.24 -8.41
C GLN A 120 0.46 25.48 -8.51
N MET A 121 0.08 25.02 -9.70
CA MET A 121 -1.13 24.21 -9.91
C MET A 121 -1.06 22.84 -9.22
N SER A 122 0.13 22.23 -9.20
CA SER A 122 0.33 20.91 -8.61
C SER A 122 0.40 20.95 -7.08
N HIS A 123 0.80 22.08 -6.47
CA HIS A 123 1.08 22.20 -5.03
C HIS A 123 0.30 23.35 -4.38
N VAL A 124 -0.94 23.60 -4.84
CA VAL A 124 -1.79 24.68 -4.31
C VAL A 124 -1.92 24.57 -2.79
N GLY A 125 -1.65 25.68 -2.08
CA GLY A 125 -1.82 25.78 -0.63
C GLY A 125 -0.62 25.35 0.22
N TYR A 126 0.47 24.85 -0.37
CA TYR A 126 1.65 24.38 0.37
C TYR A 126 2.71 25.44 0.66
N PHE A 127 2.73 26.53 -0.11
CA PHE A 127 3.73 27.59 0.00
C PHE A 127 3.11 28.92 0.45
N ASN A 128 3.94 29.80 1.00
CA ASN A 128 3.58 31.19 1.28
C ASN A 128 3.42 31.95 -0.05
N HIS A 129 2.58 33.00 -0.06
CA HIS A 129 2.47 33.88 -1.23
C HIS A 129 3.75 34.70 -1.49
N ASN A 130 4.73 34.63 -0.59
CA ASN A 130 6.03 35.30 -0.75
C ASN A 130 6.97 34.40 -1.57
N SER A 131 7.22 34.80 -2.81
CA SER A 131 8.23 34.22 -3.68
C SER A 131 9.26 35.27 -4.08
N SER A 132 10.52 34.88 -4.18
CA SER A 132 11.61 35.75 -4.64
C SER A 132 12.21 35.17 -5.91
N ALA A 133 12.18 35.93 -7.01
CA ALA A 133 12.76 35.51 -8.28
C ALA A 133 14.20 35.99 -8.43
N ILE A 134 15.03 35.18 -9.09
CA ILE A 134 16.34 35.54 -9.59
C ILE A 134 16.34 35.33 -11.12
N GLU A 135 15.75 36.28 -11.84
CA GLU A 135 15.38 36.14 -13.25
C GLU A 135 16.54 35.74 -14.17
N HIS A 136 17.72 36.30 -13.98
CA HIS A 136 18.91 36.00 -14.79
C HIS A 136 19.49 34.59 -14.56
N ILE A 137 19.18 33.93 -13.43
CA ILE A 137 19.53 32.54 -13.15
C ILE A 137 18.39 31.58 -13.54
N GLY A 138 17.19 32.11 -13.81
CA GLY A 138 16.02 31.34 -14.23
C GLY A 138 15.32 30.58 -13.09
N LEU A 139 15.49 31.01 -11.84
CA LEU A 139 14.89 30.36 -10.67
C LEU A 139 14.00 31.32 -9.87
N THR A 140 12.98 30.76 -9.23
CA THR A 140 12.16 31.42 -8.22
C THR A 140 12.14 30.60 -6.94
N LEU A 141 12.45 31.23 -5.82
CA LEU A 141 12.44 30.62 -4.50
C LEU A 141 11.06 30.77 -3.86
N PHE A 142 10.47 29.63 -3.49
CA PHE A 142 9.26 29.56 -2.68
C PHE A 142 9.62 29.16 -1.25
N GLN A 143 9.02 29.83 -0.29
CA GLN A 143 9.05 29.42 1.11
C GLN A 143 7.80 28.62 1.43
N MET A 144 7.97 27.45 2.05
CA MET A 144 6.87 26.60 2.50
C MET A 144 6.14 27.22 3.70
N ARG A 145 4.83 27.02 3.82
CA ARG A 145 4.06 27.46 5.00
C ARG A 145 4.57 26.70 6.23
N SER A 146 5.05 27.40 7.25
CA SER A 146 5.27 26.74 8.54
C SER A 146 3.90 26.38 9.11
N SER A 147 3.65 25.10 9.35
CA SER A 147 2.56 24.68 10.21
C SER A 147 2.90 25.14 11.63
N ASN A 148 2.44 26.33 12.02
CA ASN A 148 2.38 26.75 13.43
C ASN A 148 1.28 25.99 14.20
N THR A 149 1.25 24.67 14.06
CA THR A 149 0.46 23.75 14.89
C THR A 149 1.30 22.60 15.48
N ASP A 150 2.61 22.54 15.21
CA ASP A 150 3.53 21.56 15.83
C ASP A 150 4.67 22.20 16.63
N ILE A 151 4.47 23.42 17.16
CA ILE A 151 5.35 24.01 18.17
C ILE A 151 4.62 24.02 19.52
N ASN A 152 4.39 22.83 20.05
CA ASN A 152 4.19 22.61 21.48
C ASN A 152 4.81 21.25 21.88
N LEU A 153 6.07 21.07 21.51
CA LEU A 153 7.00 20.19 22.22
C LEU A 153 8.30 20.98 22.42
N GLN A 154 8.21 22.07 23.18
CA GLN A 154 9.37 22.69 23.80
C GLN A 154 9.58 22.09 25.19
N VAL A 155 10.78 21.53 25.35
CA VAL A 155 11.64 21.77 26.51
C VAL A 155 11.13 21.18 27.83
N HIS A 156 11.46 19.91 28.07
CA HIS A 156 11.96 19.54 29.39
C HIS A 156 13.50 19.50 29.35
N ASN A 157 14.09 20.59 29.82
CA ASN A 157 15.46 20.59 30.32
C ASN A 157 15.56 19.54 31.44
N VAL A 158 16.42 18.53 31.26
CA VAL A 158 17.09 17.90 32.39
C VAL A 158 18.25 18.81 32.76
N THR A 159 18.04 19.60 33.80
CA THR A 159 19.10 20.26 34.55
C THR A 159 20.00 19.19 35.18
N SER A 160 21.14 18.89 34.54
CA SER A 160 22.30 18.41 35.28
C SER A 160 22.83 19.60 36.10
N LYS A 161 22.71 19.51 37.43
CA LYS A 161 23.32 20.42 38.38
C LYS A 161 24.82 20.54 38.11
N TYR A 162 25.30 21.75 37.81
CA TYR A 162 26.53 22.32 38.35
C TYR A 162 26.42 23.84 38.20
N GLU A 163 26.42 24.55 39.33
CA GLU A 163 26.37 26.02 39.40
C GLU A 163 27.63 26.65 38.80
N PRO A 164 27.51 27.79 38.08
CA PRO A 164 28.64 28.66 37.77
C PRO A 164 28.64 29.89 38.68
N SER A 165 29.69 30.05 39.47
CA SER A 165 30.02 31.31 40.14
C SER A 165 30.54 32.36 39.14
N LYS A 166 29.98 33.56 39.23
CA LYS A 166 30.25 34.80 38.49
C LYS A 166 31.74 35.13 38.32
N ALA A 167 32.13 35.61 37.13
CA ALA A 167 33.07 36.73 36.96
C ALA A 167 32.89 37.41 35.59
N MET A 168 33.04 38.73 35.59
CA MET A 168 32.73 39.69 34.53
C MET A 168 33.73 39.68 33.37
N ALA A 169 33.28 40.30 32.27
CA ALA A 169 34.00 40.66 31.06
C ALA A 169 35.35 41.37 31.27
N ASN A 170 36.33 41.11 30.39
CA ASN A 170 36.85 42.11 29.44
C ASN A 170 38.00 41.60 28.53
N SER A 171 38.03 42.19 27.32
CA SER A 171 39.16 42.44 26.40
C SER A 171 39.81 41.31 25.56
N GLN A 172 39.87 41.62 24.25
CA GLN A 172 40.61 41.03 23.12
C GLN A 172 42.15 40.99 23.31
N PRO A 173 42.98 40.72 22.25
CA PRO A 173 43.10 39.57 21.34
C PRO A 173 44.56 39.02 21.30
N GLY A 174 44.82 37.80 20.80
CA GLY A 174 46.21 37.44 20.44
C GLY A 174 46.55 35.97 20.18
N TYR A 175 47.05 35.73 18.96
CA TYR A 175 48.14 34.83 18.55
C TYR A 175 48.11 33.31 18.89
N THR A 176 47.85 32.54 17.82
CA THR A 176 48.70 31.51 17.17
C THR A 176 49.72 30.65 17.96
N ILE A 177 49.68 29.34 17.64
CA ILE A 177 50.72 28.28 17.56
C ILE A 177 50.66 27.14 18.62
N HIS A 178 50.44 25.93 18.06
CA HIS A 178 50.66 24.52 18.46
C HIS A 178 51.93 24.21 19.31
N PRO A 179 52.26 22.94 19.65
CA PRO A 179 51.52 21.69 19.96
C PRO A 179 51.87 21.23 21.41
N ASP A 180 51.34 20.18 22.06
CA ASP A 180 51.67 18.76 21.83
C ASP A 180 51.08 17.90 22.97
N GLN A 181 50.71 16.67 22.62
CA GLN A 181 50.62 15.42 23.39
C GLN A 181 50.07 15.40 24.84
N THR A 182 48.98 14.65 25.03
CA THR A 182 49.10 13.27 25.57
C THR A 182 47.79 12.49 25.39
N GLU A 183 47.92 11.31 24.80
CA GLU A 183 46.86 10.31 24.65
C GLU A 183 46.37 9.80 26.01
N VAL A 184 45.05 9.73 26.19
CA VAL A 184 44.43 8.70 27.02
C VAL A 184 43.22 8.15 26.26
N LYS A 185 43.33 6.89 25.84
CA LYS A 185 42.22 6.09 25.32
C LYS A 185 41.29 5.71 26.47
N THR A 186 40.05 6.15 26.38
CA THR A 186 38.88 5.38 26.85
C THR A 186 37.79 5.48 25.78
N SER A 187 37.44 4.31 25.25
CA SER A 187 36.42 4.10 24.23
C SER A 187 35.02 4.21 24.85
N GLU A 188 34.44 5.40 24.83
CA GLU A 188 33.00 5.61 24.95
C GLU A 188 32.43 5.95 23.56
N GLY A 189 31.31 5.32 23.20
CA GLY A 189 30.81 5.17 21.83
C GLY A 189 30.73 6.48 21.04
N ALA A 190 31.51 6.58 19.96
CA ALA A 190 31.47 7.70 19.05
C ALA A 190 30.30 7.54 18.07
N TYR A 191 29.42 8.55 18.03
CA TYR A 191 28.24 8.61 17.16
C TYR A 191 28.42 9.67 16.06
N MET A 192 27.82 9.44 14.89
CA MET A 192 27.65 10.47 13.87
C MET A 192 26.31 11.17 14.10
N ALA A 193 26.33 12.47 14.38
CA ALA A 193 25.14 13.29 14.48
C ALA A 193 24.98 14.16 13.23
N VAL A 194 23.75 14.32 12.72
CA VAL A 194 23.46 15.21 11.58
C VAL A 194 23.85 16.67 11.88
N GLY A 195 24.07 17.05 13.15
CA GLY A 195 24.43 18.41 13.59
C GLY A 195 25.92 18.70 13.83
N GLN A 196 26.83 17.72 13.75
CA GLN A 196 28.27 18.00 13.94
C GLN A 196 28.94 18.41 12.62
N LYS A 197 29.31 19.70 12.53
CA LYS A 197 30.23 20.35 11.55
C LYS A 197 30.25 19.71 10.14
N TYR A 198 29.35 20.19 9.27
CA TYR A 198 29.35 20.09 7.80
C TYR A 198 29.23 18.67 7.21
N SER A 199 28.38 18.37 6.23
CA SER A 199 27.25 19.03 5.58
C SER A 199 26.56 17.87 4.85
N LEU A 200 25.24 17.85 4.80
CA LEU A 200 24.54 16.95 3.89
C LEU A 200 24.82 17.43 2.46
N ALA A 201 25.05 16.50 1.53
CA ALA A 201 25.22 16.80 0.12
C ALA A 201 23.86 16.81 -0.58
N TYR A 202 23.06 15.76 -0.39
CA TYR A 202 21.79 15.62 -1.06
C TYR A 202 20.78 14.80 -0.26
N VAL A 203 19.50 14.94 -0.61
CA VAL A 203 18.38 14.18 -0.05
C VAL A 203 17.59 13.56 -1.19
N LEU A 204 17.38 12.24 -1.15
CA LEU A 204 16.57 11.51 -2.12
C LEU A 204 15.48 10.72 -1.41
N HIS A 205 14.49 10.25 -2.17
CA HIS A 205 13.60 9.20 -1.72
C HIS A 205 13.82 7.93 -2.56
N THR A 206 13.67 6.78 -1.93
CA THR A 206 13.68 5.48 -2.62
C THR A 206 12.28 4.87 -2.54
N SER A 207 11.89 3.98 -3.45
CA SER A 207 10.57 3.35 -3.44
C SER A 207 10.34 2.37 -2.27
N GLY A 208 11.37 2.03 -1.49
CA GLY A 208 11.30 1.10 -0.37
C GLY A 208 10.93 -0.34 -0.80
N THR A 209 11.68 -1.34 -0.35
CA THR A 209 11.30 -2.75 -0.55
C THR A 209 9.97 -3.13 0.14
N THR A 210 9.54 -2.30 1.09
CA THR A 210 8.28 -2.42 1.84
C THR A 210 7.11 -1.63 1.25
N GLY A 211 7.31 -0.92 0.13
CA GLY A 211 6.29 -0.12 -0.55
C GLY A 211 6.04 1.27 0.05
N ILE A 212 6.66 1.63 1.18
CA ILE A 212 6.69 3.00 1.72
C ILE A 212 8.00 3.66 1.27
N PRO A 213 7.95 4.80 0.55
CA PRO A 213 9.17 5.47 0.14
C PRO A 213 10.00 5.95 1.32
N LYS A 214 11.30 5.62 1.35
CA LYS A 214 12.22 6.04 2.43
C LYS A 214 12.96 7.30 2.03
N ILE A 215 13.14 8.24 2.97
CA ILE A 215 14.01 9.41 2.77
C ILE A 215 15.45 9.04 3.13
N VAL A 216 16.38 9.37 2.24
CA VAL A 216 17.82 9.13 2.43
C VAL A 216 18.54 10.46 2.39
N ARG A 217 19.11 10.86 3.53
CA ARG A 217 19.97 12.05 3.65
C ARG A 217 21.42 11.64 3.60
N VAL A 218 22.15 12.14 2.62
CA VAL A 218 23.51 11.69 2.31
C VAL A 218 24.54 12.77 2.67
N PRO A 219 25.45 12.51 3.63
CA PRO A 219 26.57 13.40 3.92
C PRO A 219 27.59 13.48 2.79
N HIS A 220 28.25 14.64 2.66
CA HIS A 220 29.43 14.77 1.77
C HIS A 220 30.49 13.70 2.05
N LYS A 221 30.68 13.35 3.33
CA LYS A 221 31.63 12.32 3.78
C LYS A 221 31.35 10.92 3.22
N CYS A 222 30.10 10.66 2.80
CA CYS A 222 29.74 9.39 2.16
C CYS A 222 30.02 9.39 0.66
N ILE A 223 29.63 10.45 -0.05
CA ILE A 223 29.68 10.49 -1.51
C ILE A 223 31.04 10.95 -2.07
N VAL A 224 31.79 11.80 -1.35
CA VAL A 224 33.09 12.32 -1.84
C VAL A 224 34.12 11.21 -2.08
N PRO A 225 34.35 10.25 -1.14
CA PRO A 225 35.26 9.13 -1.40
C PRO A 225 34.84 8.28 -2.61
N ASN A 226 33.53 8.17 -2.85
CA ASN A 226 32.98 7.47 -4.00
C ASN A 226 33.41 8.10 -5.32
N ILE A 227 33.18 9.41 -5.45
CA ILE A 227 33.53 10.21 -6.64
C ILE A 227 35.04 10.19 -6.88
N GLN A 228 35.84 10.40 -5.84
CA GLN A 228 37.31 10.40 -5.96
C GLN A 228 37.84 9.03 -6.42
N HIS A 229 37.29 7.94 -5.89
CA HIS A 229 37.74 6.61 -6.26
C HIS A 229 37.30 6.24 -7.68
N LEU A 230 36.06 6.55 -8.07
CA LEU A 230 35.59 6.32 -9.44
C LEU A 230 36.31 7.18 -10.46
N LYS A 231 36.62 8.45 -10.13
CA LYS A 231 37.50 9.30 -10.93
C LYS A 231 38.85 8.62 -11.20
N SER A 232 39.44 8.00 -10.19
CA SER A 232 40.70 7.27 -10.32
C SER A 232 40.56 5.97 -11.11
N ILE A 233 39.54 5.15 -10.81
CA ILE A 233 39.31 3.85 -11.48
C ILE A 233 39.00 4.04 -12.96
N PHE A 234 38.21 5.07 -13.28
CA PHE A 234 37.88 5.43 -14.65
C PHE A 234 38.93 6.31 -15.30
N GLU A 235 40.05 6.63 -14.63
CA GLU A 235 41.14 7.43 -15.18
C GLU A 235 40.64 8.70 -15.89
N ILE A 236 39.74 9.44 -15.22
CA ILE A 236 39.10 10.62 -15.83
C ILE A 236 40.13 11.73 -16.05
N THR A 237 40.10 12.28 -17.26
CA THR A 237 40.95 13.37 -17.73
C THR A 237 40.11 14.59 -18.12
N LEU A 238 40.77 15.71 -18.35
CA LEU A 238 40.15 16.94 -18.83
C LEU A 238 39.54 16.83 -20.23
N ASP A 239 39.96 15.85 -21.04
CA ASP A 239 39.45 15.61 -22.40
C ASP A 239 38.21 14.72 -22.43
N ASP A 240 37.74 14.28 -21.26
CA ASP A 240 36.54 13.47 -21.17
C ASP A 240 35.25 14.27 -21.28
N LEU A 241 34.28 13.65 -21.96
CA LEU A 241 32.90 14.06 -21.97
C LEU A 241 32.05 12.94 -21.38
N LEU A 242 31.49 13.20 -20.20
CA LEU A 242 30.53 12.33 -19.54
C LEU A 242 29.12 12.64 -20.06
N PHE A 243 28.25 11.65 -20.07
CA PHE A 243 26.82 11.85 -20.30
C PHE A 243 26.03 11.76 -18.99
N LEU A 244 25.17 12.74 -18.73
CA LEU A 244 24.21 12.68 -17.62
C LEU A 244 23.04 11.76 -18.00
N ALA A 245 23.24 10.45 -17.90
CA ALA A 245 22.24 9.44 -18.23
C ALA A 245 21.13 9.37 -17.17
N SER A 246 21.51 9.47 -15.90
CA SER A 246 20.63 9.17 -14.78
C SER A 246 19.66 10.32 -14.47
N PRO A 247 18.39 10.04 -14.08
CA PRO A 247 17.50 11.05 -13.53
C PRO A 247 18.06 11.69 -12.26
N LEU A 248 17.73 12.96 -12.00
CA LEU A 248 18.23 13.68 -10.81
C LEU A 248 17.73 13.09 -9.50
N THR A 249 16.57 12.42 -9.52
CA THR A 249 16.00 11.72 -8.37
C THR A 249 16.75 10.42 -8.02
N PHE A 250 17.79 10.06 -8.78
CA PHE A 250 18.62 8.88 -8.56
C PHE A 250 20.06 9.30 -8.28
N ASP A 251 20.71 8.66 -7.31
CA ASP A 251 22.06 9.02 -6.89
C ASP A 251 23.20 8.77 -7.89
N PRO A 252 23.10 7.92 -8.94
CA PRO A 252 24.17 7.84 -9.93
C PRO A 252 24.30 9.13 -10.76
N SER A 253 23.26 9.99 -10.82
CA SER A 253 23.35 11.33 -11.42
C SER A 253 24.35 12.23 -10.68
N VAL A 254 24.46 12.06 -9.35
CA VAL A 254 25.45 12.77 -8.52
C VAL A 254 26.86 12.34 -8.89
N VAL A 255 27.05 11.03 -9.10
CA VAL A 255 28.34 10.48 -9.54
C VAL A 255 28.70 11.01 -10.93
N GLU A 256 27.81 10.95 -11.91
CA GLU A 256 28.02 11.46 -13.27
C GLU A 256 28.43 12.94 -13.26
N LEU A 257 27.67 13.76 -12.54
CA LEU A 257 27.90 15.21 -12.46
C LEU A 257 29.25 15.52 -11.81
N PHE A 258 29.53 14.96 -10.63
CA PHE A 258 30.72 15.36 -9.86
C PHE A 258 31.99 14.62 -10.27
N VAL A 259 31.91 13.44 -10.90
CA VAL A 259 33.09 12.85 -11.55
C VAL A 259 33.58 13.74 -12.70
N ALA A 260 32.67 14.33 -13.49
CA ALA A 260 33.04 15.29 -14.53
C ALA A 260 33.61 16.59 -13.93
N LEU A 261 32.81 17.26 -13.09
CA LEU A 261 33.10 18.62 -12.61
C LEU A 261 34.30 18.69 -11.65
N THR A 262 34.65 17.61 -10.97
CA THR A 262 35.85 17.59 -10.11
C THR A 262 37.12 17.20 -10.86
N SER A 263 37.03 16.93 -12.17
CA SER A 263 38.13 16.45 -13.01
C SER A 263 38.60 17.44 -14.07
N GLY A 264 37.88 18.56 -14.27
CA GLY A 264 38.13 19.44 -15.42
C GLY A 264 37.54 18.92 -16.74
N ALA A 265 36.82 17.80 -16.69
CA ALA A 265 36.10 17.19 -17.79
C ALA A 265 34.79 17.96 -18.07
N SER A 266 34.08 17.57 -19.13
CA SER A 266 32.77 18.11 -19.47
C SER A 266 31.63 17.13 -19.17
N ILE A 267 30.43 17.65 -18.89
CA ILE A 267 29.18 16.87 -18.80
C ILE A 267 28.21 17.28 -19.93
N LEU A 268 27.69 16.32 -20.68
CA LEU A 268 26.66 16.49 -21.69
C LEU A 268 25.28 16.23 -21.10
N ILE A 269 24.35 17.16 -21.34
CA ILE A 269 22.94 17.07 -20.98
C ILE A 269 22.11 17.20 -22.25
N VAL A 270 21.12 16.32 -22.42
CA VAL A 270 20.11 16.40 -23.50
C VAL A 270 18.70 16.33 -22.90
N PRO A 271 17.67 16.89 -23.56
CA PRO A 271 16.29 16.79 -23.12
C PRO A 271 15.84 15.34 -22.92
N ASN A 272 14.93 15.12 -21.99
CA ASN A 272 14.42 13.78 -21.70
C ASN A 272 13.73 13.14 -22.93
N THR A 273 13.10 13.94 -23.79
CA THR A 273 12.51 13.47 -25.06
C THR A 273 13.55 12.79 -25.96
N ILE A 274 14.75 13.35 -26.06
CA ILE A 274 15.87 12.78 -26.81
C ILE A 274 16.39 11.51 -26.12
N LYS A 275 16.53 11.53 -24.78
CA LYS A 275 16.94 10.33 -24.01
C LYS A 275 16.03 9.13 -24.24
N MET A 276 14.77 9.38 -24.60
CA MET A 276 13.76 8.34 -24.85
C MET A 276 13.77 7.81 -26.29
N ILE A 277 14.56 8.37 -27.20
CA ILE A 277 14.63 7.95 -28.61
C ILE A 277 16.03 7.36 -28.89
N PRO A 278 16.20 6.03 -28.99
CA PRO A 278 17.53 5.41 -29.02
C PRO A 278 18.42 5.85 -30.20
N THR A 279 17.84 6.07 -31.37
CA THR A 279 18.55 6.53 -32.57
C THR A 279 19.06 7.95 -32.40
N GLU A 280 18.22 8.86 -31.90
CA GLU A 280 18.60 10.26 -31.63
C GLU A 280 19.61 10.36 -30.50
N LEU A 281 19.40 9.60 -29.42
CA LEU A 281 20.36 9.52 -28.32
C LEU A 281 21.71 9.00 -28.82
N SER A 282 21.74 7.92 -29.60
CA SER A 282 23.00 7.40 -30.16
C SER A 282 23.71 8.43 -31.04
N ALA A 283 22.95 9.18 -31.85
CA ALA A 283 23.49 10.25 -32.68
C ALA A 283 24.10 11.37 -31.84
N ALA A 284 23.37 11.85 -30.83
CA ALA A 284 23.88 12.84 -29.90
C ALA A 284 25.16 12.37 -29.21
N LEU A 285 25.16 11.18 -28.62
CA LEU A 285 26.30 10.69 -27.83
C LEU A 285 27.55 10.41 -28.68
N PHE A 286 27.43 9.67 -29.78
CA PHE A 286 28.60 9.11 -30.48
C PHE A 286 28.93 9.81 -31.80
N HIS A 287 27.97 10.45 -32.45
CA HIS A 287 28.18 11.11 -33.74
C HIS A 287 28.36 12.63 -33.60
N HIS A 288 27.62 13.29 -32.71
CA HIS A 288 27.71 14.74 -32.54
C HIS A 288 28.74 15.15 -31.48
N HIS A 289 28.74 14.47 -30.33
CA HIS A 289 29.51 14.91 -29.15
C HIS A 289 30.70 14.01 -28.79
N HIS A 290 30.78 12.80 -29.35
CA HIS A 290 31.86 11.84 -29.09
C HIS A 290 32.08 11.56 -27.59
N VAL A 291 31.00 11.24 -26.88
CA VAL A 291 31.00 10.88 -25.45
C VAL A 291 32.03 9.77 -25.18
N THR A 292 32.85 9.98 -24.15
CA THR A 292 33.96 9.09 -23.80
C THR A 292 33.64 8.21 -22.59
N VAL A 293 32.75 8.67 -21.71
CA VAL A 293 32.38 7.96 -20.48
C VAL A 293 30.86 7.89 -20.35
N LEU A 294 30.33 6.66 -20.29
CA LEU A 294 28.92 6.39 -20.12
C LEU A 294 28.70 5.52 -18.89
N GLN A 295 28.05 6.09 -17.87
CA GLN A 295 27.44 5.33 -16.79
C GLN A 295 25.96 5.13 -17.12
N ALA A 296 25.46 3.89 -17.07
CA ALA A 296 24.09 3.58 -17.47
C ALA A 296 23.56 2.35 -16.73
N THR A 297 22.24 2.16 -16.76
CA THR A 297 21.67 0.85 -16.42
C THR A 297 21.85 -0.12 -17.60
N PRO A 298 21.98 -1.44 -17.34
CA PRO A 298 21.88 -2.47 -18.37
C PRO A 298 20.66 -2.29 -19.30
N THR A 299 19.52 -1.87 -18.76
CA THR A 299 18.31 -1.61 -19.54
C THR A 299 18.44 -0.41 -20.49
N LEU A 300 19.07 0.69 -20.06
CA LEU A 300 19.34 1.82 -20.96
C LEU A 300 20.27 1.41 -22.11
N LEU A 301 21.31 0.62 -21.82
CA LEU A 301 22.20 0.09 -22.86
C LEU A 301 21.43 -0.77 -23.87
N ARG A 302 20.61 -1.72 -23.39
CA ARG A 302 19.80 -2.59 -24.25
C ARG A 302 18.83 -1.82 -25.14
N ARG A 303 18.38 -0.64 -24.71
CA ARG A 303 17.45 0.21 -25.47
C ARG A 303 18.01 0.67 -26.82
N PHE A 304 19.34 0.76 -26.97
CA PHE A 304 19.96 1.02 -28.27
C PHE A 304 19.65 -0.08 -29.30
N GLY A 305 19.30 -1.28 -28.85
CA GLY A 305 19.11 -2.43 -29.74
C GLY A 305 20.45 -3.00 -30.20
N THR A 306 20.43 -4.29 -30.56
CA THR A 306 21.67 -5.02 -30.85
C THR A 306 22.47 -4.40 -32.00
N HIS A 307 21.78 -3.86 -33.01
CA HIS A 307 22.39 -3.22 -34.16
C HIS A 307 23.22 -1.98 -33.77
N ILE A 308 22.61 -1.00 -33.08
CA ILE A 308 23.29 0.25 -32.70
C ILE A 308 24.42 -0.01 -31.70
N ILE A 309 24.24 -0.97 -30.78
CA ILE A 309 25.31 -1.33 -29.84
C ILE A 309 26.54 -1.81 -30.61
N LYS A 310 26.39 -2.72 -31.58
CA LYS A 310 27.52 -3.24 -32.37
C LYS A 310 28.09 -2.21 -33.34
N SER A 311 27.23 -1.48 -34.05
CA SER A 311 27.63 -0.56 -35.12
C SER A 311 28.19 0.75 -34.59
N THR A 312 27.80 1.16 -33.37
CA THR A 312 28.09 2.48 -32.83
C THR A 312 28.70 2.39 -31.44
N VAL A 313 27.94 1.97 -30.41
CA VAL A 313 28.33 2.07 -28.99
C VAL A 313 29.62 1.33 -28.68
N LEU A 314 29.71 0.06 -29.08
CA LEU A 314 30.83 -0.86 -28.86
C LEU A 314 31.49 -1.27 -30.19
N SER A 315 31.46 -0.37 -31.17
CA SER A 315 32.15 -0.53 -32.46
C SER A 315 33.67 -0.35 -32.33
N ALA A 316 34.42 -0.66 -33.39
CA ALA A 316 35.86 -0.41 -33.46
C ALA A 316 36.21 1.10 -33.34
N ASN A 317 35.33 1.95 -33.88
CA ASN A 317 35.57 3.40 -34.03
C ASN A 317 34.79 4.25 -33.01
N THR A 318 34.25 3.63 -31.95
CA THR A 318 33.53 4.37 -30.90
C THR A 318 34.46 5.34 -30.17
N SER A 319 33.94 6.49 -29.76
CA SER A 319 34.61 7.41 -28.84
C SER A 319 34.62 6.90 -27.39
N LEU A 320 33.77 5.92 -27.08
CA LEU A 320 33.54 5.45 -25.72
C LEU A 320 34.75 4.68 -25.18
N ARG A 321 35.38 5.18 -24.12
CA ARG A 321 36.46 4.50 -23.42
C ARG A 321 36.01 3.80 -22.13
N VAL A 322 34.97 4.30 -21.47
CA VAL A 322 34.42 3.72 -20.23
C VAL A 322 32.92 3.49 -20.38
N LEU A 323 32.50 2.24 -20.20
CA LEU A 323 31.10 1.86 -20.04
C LEU A 323 30.91 1.27 -18.64
N ALA A 324 30.26 2.00 -17.74
CA ALA A 324 29.98 1.53 -16.39
C ALA A 324 28.48 1.20 -16.25
N LEU A 325 28.18 -0.06 -15.96
CA LEU A 325 26.82 -0.56 -15.81
C LEU A 325 26.51 -0.81 -14.35
N GLY A 326 25.36 -0.33 -13.87
CA GLY A 326 24.94 -0.57 -12.50
C GLY A 326 23.47 -0.31 -12.24
N GLY A 327 23.01 -0.64 -11.04
CA GLY A 327 21.63 -0.42 -10.58
C GLY A 327 20.63 -1.51 -11.01
N GLU A 328 21.09 -2.50 -11.78
CA GLU A 328 20.38 -3.73 -12.17
C GLU A 328 21.39 -4.88 -12.27
N ALA A 329 20.92 -6.13 -12.41
CA ALA A 329 21.79 -7.27 -12.65
C ALA A 329 22.61 -7.07 -13.93
N PHE A 330 23.91 -7.38 -13.84
CA PHE A 330 24.84 -7.20 -14.95
C PHE A 330 24.52 -8.17 -16.12
N PRO A 331 24.62 -7.75 -17.40
CA PRO A 331 24.37 -8.63 -18.53
C PRO A 331 25.27 -9.87 -18.52
N VAL A 332 24.73 -11.00 -19.00
CA VAL A 332 25.50 -12.22 -19.21
C VAL A 332 26.65 -11.99 -20.19
N LEU A 333 27.78 -12.64 -19.93
CA LEU A 333 29.02 -12.37 -20.65
C LEU A 333 28.91 -12.69 -22.14
N ASN A 334 28.24 -13.78 -22.52
CA ASN A 334 28.07 -14.16 -23.92
C ASN A 334 27.34 -13.07 -24.72
N LEU A 335 26.33 -12.44 -24.12
CA LEU A 335 25.62 -11.32 -24.73
C LEU A 335 26.55 -10.12 -24.94
N LEU A 336 27.35 -9.76 -23.92
CA LEU A 336 28.35 -8.68 -24.05
C LEU A 336 29.43 -8.99 -25.10
N LYS A 337 29.94 -10.23 -25.16
CA LYS A 337 30.85 -10.68 -26.22
C LYS A 337 30.22 -10.50 -27.59
N SER A 338 28.93 -10.82 -27.73
CA SER A 338 28.22 -10.65 -29.00
C SER A 338 28.10 -9.20 -29.45
N TRP A 339 28.11 -8.25 -28.50
CA TRP A 339 27.95 -6.82 -28.75
C TRP A 339 29.28 -6.09 -29.00
N LYS A 340 30.35 -6.48 -28.30
CA LYS A 340 31.64 -5.79 -28.35
C LYS A 340 32.43 -6.22 -29.57
N HIS A 341 32.74 -5.27 -30.46
CA HIS A 341 33.61 -5.53 -31.60
C HIS A 341 35.03 -5.92 -31.14
N LYS A 342 35.72 -6.80 -31.86
CA LYS A 342 37.05 -7.31 -31.47
C LYS A 342 38.11 -6.21 -31.28
N GLU A 343 38.01 -5.14 -32.06
CA GLU A 343 38.93 -3.99 -31.99
C GLU A 343 38.46 -2.88 -31.03
N ASN A 344 37.31 -3.06 -30.37
CA ASN A 344 36.76 -2.06 -29.45
C ASN A 344 37.61 -1.98 -28.17
N LYS A 345 38.03 -0.77 -27.79
CA LYS A 345 38.88 -0.52 -26.61
C LYS A 345 38.12 -0.05 -25.36
N THR A 346 36.79 -0.07 -25.40
CA THR A 346 35.95 0.36 -24.27
C THR A 346 36.16 -0.57 -23.08
N SER A 347 36.58 -0.02 -21.94
CA SER A 347 36.62 -0.75 -20.67
C SER A 347 35.22 -0.81 -20.06
N ILE A 348 34.77 -2.02 -19.73
CA ILE A 348 33.44 -2.27 -19.19
C ILE A 348 33.54 -2.51 -17.68
N PHE A 349 32.67 -1.88 -16.90
CA PHE A 349 32.64 -1.98 -15.45
C PHE A 349 31.26 -2.42 -14.95
N ASN A 350 31.23 -3.30 -13.96
CA ASN A 350 30.06 -3.63 -13.16
C ASN A 350 30.10 -2.82 -11.85
N LEU A 351 29.07 -2.02 -11.61
CA LEU A 351 28.88 -1.22 -10.40
C LEU A 351 27.70 -1.75 -9.59
N TYR A 352 27.92 -1.97 -8.30
CA TYR A 352 26.87 -2.41 -7.39
C TYR A 352 26.81 -1.52 -6.16
N GLY A 353 25.59 -1.15 -5.73
CA GLY A 353 25.35 -0.33 -4.56
C GLY A 353 23.87 -0.02 -4.38
N ILE A 354 23.54 0.61 -3.25
CA ILE A 354 22.18 1.03 -2.89
C ILE A 354 22.23 2.47 -2.35
N THR A 355 21.12 3.19 -2.49
CA THR A 355 21.03 4.61 -2.10
C THR A 355 21.26 4.82 -0.61
N GLU A 356 20.82 3.88 0.23
CA GLU A 356 20.93 3.91 1.69
C GLU A 356 22.38 3.90 2.22
N VAL A 357 23.36 3.67 1.35
CA VAL A 357 24.80 3.79 1.66
C VAL A 357 25.53 4.72 0.69
N SER A 358 24.83 5.59 -0.03
CA SER A 358 25.37 6.59 -0.97
C SER A 358 25.93 5.97 -2.25
N SER A 359 25.04 5.66 -3.19
CA SER A 359 25.32 5.19 -4.54
C SER A 359 26.16 3.90 -4.57
N TRP A 360 27.23 3.86 -5.37
CA TRP A 360 28.01 2.65 -5.63
C TRP A 360 28.79 2.17 -4.41
N ALA A 361 28.85 0.88 -4.15
CA ALA A 361 29.58 0.27 -3.04
C ALA A 361 30.75 -0.60 -3.51
N THR A 362 30.58 -1.31 -4.61
CA THR A 362 31.64 -2.12 -5.21
C THR A 362 31.77 -1.82 -6.70
N CYS A 363 32.96 -2.06 -7.24
CA CYS A 363 33.27 -1.91 -8.65
C CYS A 363 34.09 -3.12 -9.12
N TYR A 364 33.74 -3.64 -10.29
CA TYR A 364 34.50 -4.67 -10.98
C TYR A 364 34.77 -4.25 -12.42
N ARG A 365 36.04 -4.24 -12.82
CA ARG A 365 36.42 -4.09 -14.23
C ARG A 365 36.36 -5.46 -14.90
N ILE A 366 35.59 -5.57 -15.98
CA ILE A 366 35.53 -6.78 -16.78
C ILE A 366 36.88 -6.98 -17.46
N PRO A 367 37.59 -8.11 -17.25
CA PRO A 367 38.87 -8.37 -17.89
C PRO A 367 38.71 -8.57 -19.40
N GLU A 368 39.67 -8.07 -20.19
CA GLU A 368 39.59 -8.12 -21.64
C GLU A 368 39.69 -9.56 -22.18
N GLU A 369 40.36 -10.45 -21.43
CA GLU A 369 40.51 -11.87 -21.77
C GLU A 369 39.15 -12.58 -21.88
N VAL A 370 38.13 -12.06 -21.18
CA VAL A 370 36.77 -12.59 -21.24
C VAL A 370 36.17 -12.46 -22.63
N PHE A 371 36.59 -11.46 -23.43
CA PHE A 371 36.08 -11.24 -24.80
C PHE A 371 36.79 -12.09 -25.86
N THR A 372 37.68 -13.00 -25.47
CA THR A 372 38.32 -13.96 -26.39
C THR A 372 37.45 -15.20 -26.62
N ASP A 373 37.58 -15.82 -27.79
CA ASP A 373 36.79 -16.99 -28.22
C ASP A 373 37.05 -18.23 -27.34
N ASP A 374 38.25 -18.34 -26.76
CA ASP A 374 38.68 -19.50 -25.96
C ASP A 374 38.20 -19.46 -24.50
N PHE A 375 37.68 -18.31 -24.03
CA PHE A 375 37.29 -18.13 -22.64
C PHE A 375 35.88 -18.68 -22.37
N ARG A 376 35.79 -19.89 -21.79
CA ARG A 376 34.53 -20.48 -21.33
C ARG A 376 34.05 -19.86 -20.02
N THR A 377 32.80 -19.45 -19.97
CA THR A 377 32.20 -18.80 -18.79
C THR A 377 30.93 -19.51 -18.36
N ASP A 378 31.07 -20.35 -17.33
CA ASP A 378 29.94 -21.07 -16.73
C ASP A 378 29.38 -20.35 -15.47
N PHE A 379 29.91 -19.16 -15.13
CA PHE A 379 29.54 -18.44 -13.90
C PHE A 379 29.25 -16.94 -14.12
N PRO A 380 28.33 -16.35 -13.33
CA PRO A 380 27.95 -14.94 -13.43
C PRO A 380 29.08 -13.98 -13.05
N ILE A 381 28.96 -12.71 -13.45
CA ILE A 381 29.93 -11.66 -13.09
C ILE A 381 29.84 -11.33 -11.60
N HIS A 382 30.99 -11.30 -10.93
CA HIS A 382 31.05 -10.93 -9.51
C HIS A 382 30.95 -9.41 -9.31
N LEU A 383 30.55 -9.00 -8.10
CA LEU A 383 30.29 -7.60 -7.74
C LEU A 383 31.55 -6.75 -7.57
N GLY A 384 32.72 -7.38 -7.49
CA GLY A 384 34.01 -6.71 -7.46
C GLY A 384 34.49 -6.34 -6.07
N SER A 385 35.32 -5.30 -6.01
CA SER A 385 35.98 -4.87 -4.78
C SER A 385 35.26 -3.64 -4.19
N PRO A 386 35.23 -3.50 -2.85
CA PRO A 386 34.68 -2.32 -2.19
C PRO A 386 35.36 -1.02 -2.63
N LEU A 387 34.57 0.04 -2.83
CA LEU A 387 35.06 1.38 -3.10
C LEU A 387 35.64 2.04 -1.83
N LEU A 388 36.42 3.11 -1.99
CA LEU A 388 37.06 3.83 -0.90
C LEU A 388 36.08 4.18 0.22
N GLY A 389 36.45 3.85 1.46
CA GLY A 389 35.61 4.09 2.65
C GLY A 389 34.45 3.10 2.83
N THR A 390 34.33 2.09 1.97
CA THR A 390 33.25 1.08 2.02
C THR A 390 33.72 -0.20 2.69
N LYS A 391 32.85 -0.75 3.54
CA LYS A 391 32.94 -2.11 4.06
C LYS A 391 31.76 -2.92 3.52
N VAL A 392 32.03 -4.14 3.06
CA VAL A 392 31.02 -5.09 2.60
C VAL A 392 31.18 -6.36 3.42
N GLU A 393 30.08 -6.84 3.98
CA GLU A 393 30.02 -8.08 4.75
C GLU A 393 28.89 -8.93 4.20
N VAL A 394 29.07 -10.25 4.21
CA VAL A 394 27.99 -11.20 3.90
C VAL A 394 27.64 -11.92 5.19
N ARG A 395 26.35 -11.99 5.52
CA ARG A 395 25.88 -12.64 6.76
C ARG A 395 24.81 -13.68 6.48
N ASP A 396 24.79 -14.72 7.30
CA ASP A 396 23.76 -15.76 7.27
C ASP A 396 22.51 -15.33 8.06
N ALA A 397 21.53 -16.23 8.16
CA ALA A 397 20.29 -15.97 8.89
C ALA A 397 20.47 -15.77 10.41
N ASN A 398 21.61 -16.20 10.96
CA ASN A 398 21.97 -16.01 12.37
C ASN A 398 22.80 -14.73 12.59
N GLY A 399 23.05 -13.96 11.53
CA GLY A 399 23.89 -12.75 11.58
C GLY A 399 25.40 -13.03 11.57
N SER A 400 25.83 -14.27 11.36
CA SER A 400 27.25 -14.66 11.33
C SER A 400 27.86 -14.39 9.96
N ALA A 401 29.15 -14.02 9.92
CA ALA A 401 29.85 -13.72 8.67
C ALA A 401 30.01 -14.99 7.79
N VAL A 402 29.67 -14.86 6.51
CA VAL A 402 29.80 -15.90 5.50
C VAL A 402 31.05 -15.61 4.67
N LEU A 403 32.06 -16.49 4.77
CA LEU A 403 33.31 -16.39 4.01
C LEU A 403 33.30 -17.26 2.74
N GLU A 404 32.43 -18.26 2.69
CA GLU A 404 32.19 -19.14 1.54
C GLU A 404 30.74 -19.64 1.65
N GLY A 405 30.01 -19.73 0.53
CA GLY A 405 28.59 -20.10 0.51
C GLY A 405 27.64 -18.91 0.37
N GLU A 406 26.35 -19.12 0.64
CA GLU A 406 25.31 -18.11 0.37
C GLU A 406 24.96 -17.28 1.60
N GLY A 407 24.69 -15.99 1.40
CA GLY A 407 24.24 -15.10 2.47
C GLY A 407 23.79 -13.74 1.95
N GLN A 408 23.38 -12.88 2.87
CA GLN A 408 22.86 -11.55 2.58
C GLN A 408 23.95 -10.49 2.71
N ILE A 409 23.98 -9.52 1.79
CA ILE A 409 24.96 -8.43 1.82
C ILE A 409 24.55 -7.35 2.82
N PHE A 410 25.53 -6.90 3.60
CA PHE A 410 25.51 -5.72 4.44
C PHE A 410 26.60 -4.75 3.96
N ILE A 411 26.25 -3.47 3.84
CA ILE A 411 27.18 -2.42 3.38
C ILE A 411 27.25 -1.32 4.42
N GLY A 412 28.44 -0.79 4.64
CA GLY A 412 28.66 0.37 5.50
C GLY A 412 30.09 0.87 5.39
N GLY A 413 30.63 1.34 6.50
CA GLY A 413 32.00 1.83 6.61
C GLY A 413 32.17 2.59 7.91
N LYS A 414 33.41 2.86 8.32
CA LYS A 414 33.69 3.56 9.59
C LYS A 414 32.88 4.86 9.70
N GLU A 415 32.83 5.62 8.61
CA GLU A 415 32.19 6.95 8.55
C GLU A 415 31.24 7.10 7.35
N ARG A 416 31.01 6.02 6.58
CA ARG A 416 30.11 5.99 5.41
C ARG A 416 28.69 5.66 5.89
N ILE A 417 28.00 6.67 6.41
CA ILE A 417 26.69 6.52 7.05
C ILE A 417 25.73 7.55 6.46
N CYS A 418 24.69 7.07 5.77
CA CYS A 418 23.52 7.87 5.41
C CYS A 418 22.48 7.80 6.54
N PHE A 419 21.68 8.85 6.65
CA PHE A 419 20.56 8.92 7.59
C PHE A 419 19.28 8.56 6.87
N LEU A 420 18.54 7.60 7.42
CA LEU A 420 17.29 7.10 6.87
C LEU A 420 16.12 7.68 7.67
N ASP A 421 15.12 8.21 6.98
CA ASP A 421 13.88 8.73 7.55
C ASP A 421 14.13 9.69 8.72
N ASP A 422 13.78 9.31 9.95
CA ASP A 422 13.82 10.18 11.13
C ASP A 422 15.12 9.99 11.95
N GLU A 423 16.13 9.28 11.42
CA GLU A 423 17.43 9.11 12.07
C GLU A 423 18.20 10.45 12.18
N VAL A 424 18.52 10.83 13.42
CA VAL A 424 19.30 12.06 13.71
C VAL A 424 20.74 11.76 14.15
N THR A 425 20.95 10.59 14.74
CA THR A 425 22.24 10.13 15.24
C THR A 425 22.39 8.64 15.00
N VAL A 426 23.50 8.22 14.39
CA VAL A 426 23.78 6.83 14.03
C VAL A 426 25.17 6.44 14.52
N PRO A 427 25.36 5.25 15.13
CA PRO A 427 26.69 4.79 15.56
C PRO A 427 27.71 4.74 14.42
N LEU A 428 28.98 5.06 14.69
CA LEU A 428 30.06 4.85 13.72
C LEU A 428 30.18 3.36 13.36
N GLY A 429 30.50 3.06 12.10
CA GLY A 429 30.63 1.69 11.62
C GLY A 429 29.31 0.96 11.36
N THR A 430 28.16 1.65 11.40
CA THR A 430 26.86 1.05 11.06
C THR A 430 26.89 0.38 9.69
N MET A 431 26.41 -0.86 9.66
CA MET A 431 26.23 -1.66 8.45
C MET A 431 24.73 -1.76 8.15
N ARG A 432 24.34 -1.42 6.92
CA ARG A 432 22.95 -1.50 6.44
C ARG A 432 22.72 -2.82 5.71
N GLU A 433 21.62 -3.49 6.06
CA GLU A 433 21.11 -4.64 5.32
C GLU A 433 20.63 -4.17 3.93
N THR A 434 21.07 -4.85 2.87
CA THR A 434 20.73 -4.47 1.49
C THR A 434 19.44 -5.12 0.98
N GLY A 435 19.03 -6.24 1.58
CA GLY A 435 18.00 -7.11 0.99
C GLY A 435 18.54 -8.05 -0.12
N ASP A 436 19.81 -7.94 -0.50
CA ASP A 436 20.40 -8.67 -1.63
C ASP A 436 21.17 -9.90 -1.16
N PHE A 437 21.01 -11.01 -1.86
CA PHE A 437 21.73 -12.25 -1.62
C PHE A 437 22.88 -12.44 -2.60
N VAL A 438 23.96 -13.03 -2.09
CA VAL A 438 25.13 -13.42 -2.86
C VAL A 438 25.58 -14.83 -2.50
N ARG A 439 26.29 -15.45 -3.43
CA ARG A 439 27.20 -16.56 -3.15
C ARG A 439 28.61 -16.00 -3.04
N VAL A 440 29.25 -16.25 -1.91
CA VAL A 440 30.68 -16.03 -1.71
C VAL A 440 31.40 -17.28 -2.21
N GLN A 441 32.27 -17.10 -3.19
CA GLN A 441 33.13 -18.17 -3.68
C GLN A 441 34.52 -17.65 -3.96
N ASN A 442 35.55 -18.23 -3.34
CA ASN A 442 36.93 -17.77 -3.43
C ASN A 442 37.08 -16.27 -3.10
N ALA A 443 36.39 -15.82 -2.03
CA ALA A 443 36.31 -14.42 -1.61
C ALA A 443 35.69 -13.43 -2.64
N LYS A 444 35.05 -13.94 -3.71
CA LYS A 444 34.31 -13.14 -4.68
C LYS A 444 32.81 -13.24 -4.42
N LEU A 445 32.11 -12.14 -4.64
CA LEU A 445 30.66 -12.03 -4.40
C LEU A 445 29.89 -12.17 -5.71
N PHE A 446 29.09 -13.21 -5.84
CA PHE A 446 28.24 -13.45 -7.01
C PHE A 446 26.78 -13.16 -6.66
N PHE A 447 26.17 -12.21 -7.35
CA PHE A 447 24.79 -11.79 -7.10
C PHE A 447 23.80 -12.94 -7.38
N LEU A 448 22.98 -13.27 -6.38
CA LEU A 448 21.89 -14.24 -6.47
C LEU A 448 20.50 -13.57 -6.53
N GLY A 449 20.48 -12.24 -6.37
CA GLY A 449 19.31 -11.36 -6.42
C GLY A 449 18.66 -11.05 -5.08
N ARG A 450 17.53 -10.34 -5.15
CA ARG A 450 16.89 -9.75 -3.96
C ARG A 450 15.98 -10.73 -3.24
N LYS A 451 15.96 -10.66 -1.91
CA LYS A 451 15.03 -11.39 -1.04
C LYS A 451 13.57 -11.21 -1.46
N ASP A 452 13.21 -10.01 -1.93
CA ASP A 452 11.83 -9.66 -2.31
C ASP A 452 11.45 -10.15 -3.72
N ASN A 453 12.44 -10.42 -4.58
CA ASN A 453 12.24 -10.93 -5.96
C ASN A 453 12.28 -12.47 -6.02
N GLN A 454 12.56 -13.15 -4.90
CA GLN A 454 12.49 -14.60 -4.83
C GLN A 454 11.03 -15.06 -4.75
N ILE A 455 10.61 -15.82 -5.75
CA ILE A 455 9.30 -16.47 -5.75
C ILE A 455 9.44 -17.91 -5.25
N LYS A 456 8.36 -18.43 -4.67
CA LYS A 456 8.26 -19.84 -4.29
C LYS A 456 7.28 -20.52 -5.23
N ARG A 457 7.80 -21.33 -6.16
CA ARG A 457 7.01 -22.07 -7.16
C ARG A 457 7.25 -23.57 -6.97
N HIS A 458 6.17 -24.36 -6.92
CA HIS A 458 6.19 -25.80 -6.64
C HIS A 458 7.02 -26.18 -5.39
N GLY A 459 6.90 -25.38 -4.32
CA GLY A 459 7.62 -25.60 -3.06
C GLY A 459 9.10 -25.18 -3.07
N LYS A 460 9.66 -24.80 -4.22
CA LYS A 460 11.07 -24.41 -4.39
C LYS A 460 11.19 -22.89 -4.53
N ARG A 461 12.17 -22.30 -3.83
CA ARG A 461 12.51 -20.88 -3.99
C ARG A 461 13.35 -20.71 -5.25
N PHE A 462 13.04 -19.68 -6.02
CA PHE A 462 13.67 -19.39 -7.29
C PHE A 462 13.70 -17.88 -7.48
N ASN A 463 14.81 -17.36 -8.02
CA ASN A 463 14.87 -15.98 -8.44
C ASN A 463 14.45 -15.87 -9.91
N ILE A 464 13.42 -15.05 -10.15
CA ILE A 464 12.91 -14.71 -11.48
C ILE A 464 14.03 -14.25 -12.43
N GLU A 465 15.02 -13.53 -11.93
CA GLU A 465 16.15 -13.01 -12.70
C GLU A 465 17.00 -14.13 -13.32
N TRP A 466 17.04 -15.33 -12.71
CA TRP A 466 17.77 -16.46 -13.28
C TRP A 466 17.12 -16.96 -14.57
N LEU A 467 15.78 -16.98 -14.64
CA LEU A 467 15.06 -17.29 -15.89
C LEU A 467 15.35 -16.20 -16.93
N GLN A 468 15.31 -14.93 -16.54
CA GLN A 468 15.59 -13.84 -17.46
C GLN A 468 17.00 -13.98 -18.07
N GLN A 469 18.02 -14.21 -17.24
CA GLN A 469 19.39 -14.43 -17.70
C GLN A 469 19.52 -15.64 -18.63
N ALA A 470 18.89 -16.76 -18.29
CA ALA A 470 18.90 -17.96 -19.13
C ALA A 470 18.23 -17.72 -20.50
N ALA A 471 17.17 -16.89 -20.53
CA ALA A 471 16.53 -16.50 -21.79
C ALA A 471 17.37 -15.52 -22.59
N GLU A 472 18.08 -14.59 -21.94
CA GLU A 472 19.00 -13.64 -22.59
C GLU A 472 20.18 -14.33 -23.29
N ASP A 473 20.62 -15.50 -22.81
CA ASP A 473 21.71 -16.29 -23.41
C ASP A 473 21.30 -16.98 -24.72
N LEU A 474 20.01 -17.04 -25.05
CA LEU A 474 19.53 -17.70 -26.28
C LEU A 474 19.77 -16.82 -27.51
N CYS A 475 20.32 -17.41 -28.58
CA CYS A 475 20.67 -16.68 -29.79
C CYS A 475 19.48 -15.94 -30.43
N GLN A 476 18.26 -16.51 -30.31
CA GLN A 476 17.02 -16.01 -30.89
C GLN A 476 16.42 -14.79 -30.14
N VAL A 477 16.87 -14.53 -28.91
CA VAL A 477 16.33 -13.47 -28.03
C VAL A 477 17.16 -12.19 -28.19
N GLU A 478 16.49 -11.07 -28.48
CA GLU A 478 17.12 -9.73 -28.49
C GLU A 478 17.10 -9.10 -27.11
N ALA A 479 15.94 -9.09 -26.47
CA ALA A 479 15.73 -8.62 -25.12
C ALA A 479 14.59 -9.42 -24.48
N CYS A 480 14.60 -9.55 -23.16
CA CYS A 480 13.48 -10.17 -22.47
C CYS A 480 13.25 -9.55 -21.09
N ALA A 481 12.06 -9.78 -20.55
CA ALA A 481 11.71 -9.46 -19.18
C ALA A 481 10.81 -10.56 -18.65
N VAL A 482 10.88 -10.82 -17.35
CA VAL A 482 10.05 -11.83 -16.70
C VAL A 482 9.18 -11.18 -15.65
N THR A 483 7.90 -11.54 -15.61
CA THR A 483 6.98 -11.16 -14.54
C THR A 483 6.41 -12.39 -13.86
N TRP A 484 6.17 -12.27 -12.55
CA TRP A 484 5.39 -13.24 -11.79
C TRP A 484 3.95 -12.75 -11.71
N TYR A 485 3.22 -13.01 -12.78
CA TYR A 485 1.88 -12.48 -13.01
C TYR A 485 0.87 -13.10 -12.03
N GLN A 486 0.12 -12.24 -11.34
CA GLN A 486 -0.85 -12.60 -10.30
C GLN A 486 -0.29 -13.51 -9.19
N GLN A 487 1.04 -13.55 -9.07
CA GLN A 487 1.75 -14.45 -8.18
C GLN A 487 1.50 -15.95 -8.42
N GLU A 488 1.09 -16.32 -9.64
CA GLU A 488 0.76 -17.71 -10.01
C GLU A 488 1.49 -18.18 -11.26
N LYS A 489 1.66 -17.30 -12.27
CA LYS A 489 2.26 -17.65 -13.56
C LYS A 489 3.55 -16.87 -13.83
N LEU A 490 4.56 -17.59 -14.31
CA LEU A 490 5.84 -17.05 -14.74
C LEU A 490 5.75 -16.74 -16.23
N ILE A 491 5.64 -15.46 -16.56
CA ILE A 491 5.48 -15.00 -17.95
C ILE A 491 6.80 -14.42 -18.43
N LEU A 492 7.32 -14.96 -19.53
CA LEU A 492 8.52 -14.47 -20.21
C LEU A 492 8.09 -13.63 -21.41
N PHE A 493 8.35 -12.33 -21.36
CA PHE A 493 8.21 -11.44 -22.52
C PHE A 493 9.49 -11.43 -23.33
N VAL A 494 9.39 -11.65 -24.63
CA VAL A 494 10.54 -11.75 -25.53
C VAL A 494 10.40 -10.75 -26.67
N VAL A 495 11.47 -9.98 -26.89
CA VAL A 495 11.72 -9.26 -28.14
C VAL A 495 12.57 -10.18 -29.01
N PRO A 496 12.04 -10.71 -30.13
CA PRO A 496 12.76 -11.68 -30.95
C PRO A 496 13.73 -11.00 -31.93
N LYS A 497 14.87 -11.65 -32.24
CA LYS A 497 15.81 -11.18 -33.30
C LYS A 497 15.31 -11.49 -34.72
N ASP A 498 14.68 -12.64 -34.90
CA ASP A 498 14.17 -13.18 -36.17
C ASP A 498 12.77 -13.81 -35.96
N ASP A 499 12.18 -14.48 -36.96
CA ASP A 499 10.95 -15.27 -36.80
C ASP A 499 11.12 -16.39 -35.77
N LEU A 500 10.77 -16.09 -34.52
CA LEU A 500 10.97 -16.94 -33.37
C LEU A 500 9.75 -17.84 -33.15
N LYS A 501 9.98 -19.15 -33.03
CA LYS A 501 8.95 -20.11 -32.63
C LYS A 501 8.99 -20.33 -31.13
N GLU A 502 7.94 -19.93 -30.43
CA GLU A 502 7.84 -20.00 -28.95
C GLU A 502 8.22 -21.38 -28.38
N LYS A 503 7.78 -22.46 -29.06
CA LYS A 503 8.05 -23.84 -28.64
C LYS A 503 9.53 -24.22 -28.68
N GLU A 504 10.34 -23.59 -29.54
CA GLU A 504 11.77 -23.86 -29.63
C GLU A 504 12.52 -23.18 -28.47
N VAL A 505 12.16 -21.94 -28.12
CA VAL A 505 12.72 -21.21 -26.98
C VAL A 505 12.45 -21.94 -25.66
N VAL A 506 11.21 -22.37 -25.43
CA VAL A 506 10.86 -23.10 -24.20
C VAL A 506 11.64 -24.42 -24.10
N LYS A 507 11.86 -25.13 -25.21
CA LYS A 507 12.67 -26.35 -25.24
C LYS A 507 14.14 -26.09 -24.90
N GLU A 508 14.73 -25.00 -25.38
CA GLU A 508 16.10 -24.64 -25.00
C GLU A 508 16.19 -24.24 -23.52
N LEU A 509 15.22 -23.46 -23.02
CA LEU A 509 15.14 -23.12 -21.59
C LEU A 509 15.00 -24.37 -20.70
N GLN A 510 14.26 -25.39 -21.13
CA GLN A 510 14.12 -26.66 -20.39
C GLN A 510 15.44 -27.44 -20.25
N LYS A 511 16.44 -27.20 -21.11
CA LYS A 511 17.76 -27.85 -21.00
C LYS A 511 18.65 -27.20 -19.95
N CYS A 512 18.50 -25.89 -19.73
CA CYS A 512 19.34 -25.11 -18.82
C CYS A 512 18.66 -24.73 -17.50
N LEU A 513 17.32 -24.85 -17.41
CA LEU A 513 16.55 -24.53 -16.22
C LEU A 513 15.85 -25.78 -15.66
N PRO A 514 15.74 -25.90 -14.32
CA PRO A 514 14.92 -26.94 -13.72
C PRO A 514 13.43 -26.70 -14.04
N ALA A 515 12.62 -27.77 -14.05
CA ALA A 515 11.21 -27.72 -14.49
C ALA A 515 10.35 -26.62 -13.83
N TYR A 516 10.61 -26.29 -12.56
CA TYR A 516 9.88 -25.24 -11.82
C TYR A 516 10.31 -23.80 -12.17
N ALA A 517 11.40 -23.62 -12.92
CA ALA A 517 11.95 -22.33 -13.34
C ALA A 517 11.64 -22.00 -14.81
N VAL A 518 11.13 -22.97 -15.57
CA VAL A 518 10.69 -22.81 -16.96
C VAL A 518 9.43 -21.94 -16.99
N PRO A 519 9.32 -20.94 -17.90
CA PRO A 519 8.15 -20.05 -17.94
C PRO A 519 6.87 -20.83 -18.24
N ASP A 520 5.76 -20.40 -17.64
CA ASP A 520 4.43 -20.94 -17.92
C ASP A 520 3.97 -20.53 -19.32
N GLU A 521 4.22 -19.27 -19.69
CA GLU A 521 3.88 -18.72 -21.00
C GLU A 521 4.99 -17.79 -21.52
N LEU A 522 5.14 -17.75 -22.84
CA LEU A 522 6.03 -16.85 -23.55
C LEU A 522 5.16 -15.89 -24.38
N VAL A 523 5.44 -14.59 -24.29
CA VAL A 523 4.70 -13.55 -25.01
C VAL A 523 5.67 -12.73 -25.85
N LEU A 524 5.44 -12.71 -27.17
CA LEU A 524 6.23 -11.89 -28.08
C LEU A 524 5.81 -10.42 -28.00
N VAL A 525 6.77 -9.53 -27.80
CA VAL A 525 6.58 -8.06 -27.76
C VAL A 525 7.53 -7.36 -28.71
N LYS A 526 7.10 -6.22 -29.27
CA LYS A 526 7.95 -5.43 -30.18
C LYS A 526 9.10 -4.73 -29.46
N ALA A 527 8.88 -4.33 -28.22
CA ALA A 527 9.87 -3.70 -27.35
C ALA A 527 9.43 -3.87 -25.88
N LEU A 528 10.38 -3.83 -24.95
CA LEU A 528 10.07 -3.85 -23.51
C LEU A 528 9.60 -2.45 -23.06
N PRO A 529 8.48 -2.33 -22.34
CA PRO A 529 8.05 -1.05 -21.79
C PRO A 529 8.99 -0.62 -20.66
N LEU A 530 9.30 0.67 -20.62
CA LEU A 530 10.21 1.25 -19.64
C LEU A 530 9.51 2.36 -18.84
N THR A 531 9.85 2.45 -17.56
CA THR A 531 9.49 3.57 -16.69
C THR A 531 10.16 4.87 -17.15
N SER A 532 9.72 6.02 -16.62
CA SER A 532 10.42 7.30 -16.79
C SER A 532 11.89 7.26 -16.32
N HIS A 533 12.23 6.30 -15.46
CA HIS A 533 13.57 6.06 -14.94
C HIS A 533 14.39 5.06 -15.77
N GLY A 534 13.89 4.61 -16.92
CA GLY A 534 14.62 3.73 -17.83
C GLY A 534 14.76 2.28 -17.36
N LYS A 535 14.04 1.86 -16.30
CA LYS A 535 13.88 0.46 -15.88
C LYS A 535 12.67 -0.18 -16.53
N VAL A 536 12.62 -1.50 -16.63
CA VAL A 536 11.44 -2.24 -17.11
C VAL A 536 10.19 -1.88 -16.31
N ASP A 537 9.13 -1.48 -17.00
CA ASP A 537 7.84 -1.18 -16.40
C ASP A 537 7.01 -2.45 -16.25
N ILE A 538 7.09 -3.07 -15.07
CA ILE A 538 6.35 -4.29 -14.72
C ILE A 538 4.83 -4.05 -14.78
N SER A 539 4.36 -2.84 -14.44
CA SER A 539 2.94 -2.49 -14.51
C SER A 539 2.44 -2.55 -15.94
N GLU A 540 3.19 -1.95 -16.86
CA GLU A 540 2.86 -1.95 -18.28
C GLU A 540 3.00 -3.34 -18.91
N LEU A 541 4.01 -4.13 -18.52
CA LEU A 541 4.12 -5.55 -18.92
C LEU A 541 2.88 -6.35 -18.51
N ASN A 542 2.39 -6.16 -17.28
CA ASN A 542 1.19 -6.82 -16.81
C ASN A 542 -0.04 -6.40 -17.63
N LYS A 543 -0.14 -5.13 -18.07
CA LYS A 543 -1.21 -4.68 -19.01
C LYS A 543 -1.08 -5.33 -20.38
N ILE A 544 0.13 -5.44 -20.92
CA ILE A 544 0.39 -6.12 -22.20
C ILE A 544 -0.09 -7.58 -22.13
N TYR A 545 0.23 -8.28 -21.04
CA TYR A 545 -0.21 -9.64 -20.85
C TYR A 545 -1.73 -9.76 -20.66
N GLN A 546 -2.36 -8.83 -19.93
CA GLN A 546 -3.83 -8.77 -19.83
C GLN A 546 -4.49 -8.61 -21.20
N ASN A 547 -3.94 -7.76 -22.06
CA ASN A 547 -4.43 -7.59 -23.43
C ASN A 547 -4.20 -8.84 -24.28
N HIS A 548 -3.06 -9.54 -24.09
CA HIS A 548 -2.78 -10.82 -24.73
C HIS A 548 -3.81 -11.89 -24.32
N LEU A 549 -4.14 -11.99 -23.03
CA LEU A 549 -5.21 -12.86 -22.53
C LEU A 549 -6.57 -12.52 -23.16
N ASN A 550 -6.91 -11.23 -23.24
CA ASN A 550 -8.16 -10.78 -23.86
C ASN A 550 -8.22 -11.05 -25.37
N SER A 551 -7.08 -11.05 -26.07
CA SER A 551 -7.02 -11.45 -27.48
C SER A 551 -7.27 -12.95 -27.64
N ARG A 552 -6.63 -13.78 -26.82
CA ARG A 552 -6.86 -15.24 -26.80
C ARG A 552 -8.32 -15.60 -26.50
N ARG A 553 -8.97 -14.87 -25.58
CA ARG A 553 -10.40 -15.03 -25.25
C ARG A 553 -11.35 -14.80 -26.44
N ARG A 554 -10.94 -14.03 -27.45
CA ARG A 554 -11.75 -13.81 -28.68
C ARG A 554 -11.64 -14.95 -29.70
N ASP A 555 -10.57 -15.75 -29.63
CA ASP A 555 -10.30 -16.84 -30.57
C ASP A 555 -10.79 -18.22 -30.08
N SER A 556 -11.13 -18.38 -28.80
CA SER A 556 -11.68 -19.62 -28.25
C SER A 556 -13.21 -19.71 -28.40
N LYS A 557 -13.72 -20.01 -29.60
CA LYS A 557 -15.14 -20.37 -29.77
C LYS A 557 -15.38 -21.84 -29.39
N LEU A 558 -16.15 -22.08 -28.31
CA LEU A 558 -16.74 -23.39 -27.98
C LEU A 558 -17.66 -23.85 -29.12
N SER A 559 -17.61 -25.13 -29.49
CA SER A 559 -18.36 -25.66 -30.63
C SER A 559 -19.77 -26.19 -30.30
N GLY A 560 -20.13 -26.32 -29.01
CA GLY A 560 -21.46 -26.74 -28.58
C GLY A 560 -21.60 -27.05 -27.09
N ALA A 561 -22.80 -27.46 -26.66
CA ALA A 561 -23.14 -27.74 -25.25
C ALA A 561 -22.49 -29.03 -24.70
N GLU A 562 -22.21 -30.02 -25.55
CA GLU A 562 -21.55 -31.27 -25.16
C GLU A 562 -20.08 -31.04 -24.77
N GLU A 563 -19.36 -30.21 -25.53
CA GLU A 563 -17.96 -29.83 -25.23
C GLU A 563 -17.84 -29.02 -23.93
N LEU A 564 -18.87 -28.22 -23.60
CA LEU A 564 -18.94 -27.47 -22.34
C LEU A 564 -19.01 -28.40 -21.12
N TRP A 565 -19.82 -29.47 -21.20
CA TRP A 565 -19.97 -30.43 -20.10
C TRP A 565 -18.66 -31.17 -19.82
N GLU A 566 -18.00 -31.68 -20.87
CA GLU A 566 -16.73 -32.39 -20.72
C GLU A 566 -15.63 -31.49 -20.14
N ARG A 567 -15.55 -30.24 -20.62
CA ARG A 567 -14.58 -29.27 -20.09
C ARG A 567 -14.89 -28.88 -18.64
N LEU A 568 -16.15 -28.71 -18.26
CA LEU A 568 -16.50 -28.44 -16.86
C LEU A 568 -16.12 -29.59 -15.94
N GLN A 569 -16.36 -30.84 -16.35
CA GLN A 569 -15.92 -32.00 -15.59
C GLN A 569 -14.39 -32.06 -15.46
N TYR A 570 -13.66 -31.74 -16.54
CA TYR A 570 -12.21 -31.65 -16.51
C TYR A 570 -11.70 -30.57 -15.54
N LEU A 571 -12.23 -29.35 -15.64
CA LEU A 571 -11.84 -28.23 -14.77
C LEU A 571 -12.19 -28.52 -13.31
N TRP A 572 -13.32 -29.18 -13.04
CA TRP A 572 -13.71 -29.61 -11.69
C TRP A 572 -12.70 -30.62 -11.11
N LYS A 573 -12.32 -31.65 -11.88
CA LYS A 573 -11.28 -32.60 -11.46
C LYS A 573 -9.93 -31.93 -11.27
N SER A 574 -9.57 -31.00 -12.15
CA SER A 574 -8.33 -30.21 -12.07
C SER A 574 -8.27 -29.41 -10.78
N ALA A 575 -9.34 -28.68 -10.44
CA ALA A 575 -9.44 -27.88 -9.23
C ALA A 575 -9.31 -28.72 -7.95
N LEU A 576 -9.81 -29.96 -7.96
CA LEU A 576 -9.73 -30.91 -6.86
C LEU A 576 -8.45 -31.76 -6.84
N GLY A 577 -7.59 -31.66 -7.86
CA GLY A 577 -6.38 -32.48 -7.97
C GLY A 577 -6.63 -33.95 -8.31
N LEU A 578 -7.80 -34.29 -8.87
CA LEU A 578 -8.28 -35.66 -9.13
C LEU A 578 -8.06 -36.12 -10.59
N LEU A 579 -7.07 -35.57 -11.29
CA LEU A 579 -6.83 -35.82 -12.73
C LEU A 579 -6.47 -37.29 -13.08
N GLY A 580 -6.23 -38.16 -12.09
CA GLY A 580 -5.94 -39.59 -12.27
C GLY A 580 -7.14 -40.53 -12.12
N ASP A 581 -8.33 -40.02 -11.76
CA ASP A 581 -9.49 -40.86 -11.44
C ASP A 581 -10.40 -41.02 -12.67
N SER A 582 -10.54 -42.25 -13.16
CA SER A 582 -11.29 -42.58 -14.38
C SER A 582 -12.82 -42.62 -14.19
N ALA A 583 -13.31 -42.48 -12.96
CA ALA A 583 -14.74 -42.40 -12.67
C ALA A 583 -15.30 -41.02 -13.09
N GLY A 584 -16.47 -40.99 -13.73
CA GLY A 584 -17.18 -39.74 -14.04
C GLY A 584 -17.64 -39.02 -12.76
N ILE A 585 -17.73 -37.69 -12.78
CA ILE A 585 -18.29 -36.92 -11.66
C ILE A 585 -19.81 -37.10 -11.65
N SER A 586 -20.40 -37.43 -10.50
CA SER A 586 -21.85 -37.50 -10.32
C SER A 586 -22.48 -36.14 -10.63
N LYS A 587 -23.61 -36.12 -11.34
CA LYS A 587 -24.29 -34.87 -11.71
C LYS A 587 -24.73 -34.05 -10.49
N GLU A 588 -24.97 -34.74 -9.37
CA GLU A 588 -25.41 -34.21 -8.09
C GLU A 588 -24.22 -33.82 -7.18
N ALA A 589 -22.97 -33.97 -7.65
CA ALA A 589 -21.80 -33.66 -6.86
C ALA A 589 -21.73 -32.15 -6.55
N VAL A 590 -21.66 -31.82 -5.26
CA VAL A 590 -21.46 -30.45 -4.76
C VAL A 590 -19.97 -30.22 -4.50
N PHE A 591 -19.45 -29.06 -4.88
CA PHE A 591 -18.00 -28.78 -4.90
C PHE A 591 -17.35 -28.96 -3.53
N LEU A 592 -17.97 -28.41 -2.48
CA LEU A 592 -17.47 -28.52 -1.10
C LEU A 592 -17.53 -29.95 -0.56
N HIS A 593 -18.59 -30.70 -0.89
CA HIS A 593 -18.74 -32.10 -0.48
C HIS A 593 -17.83 -33.06 -1.25
N SER A 594 -17.27 -32.60 -2.38
CA SER A 594 -16.33 -33.36 -3.20
C SER A 594 -14.87 -33.18 -2.74
N GLY A 595 -14.64 -32.54 -1.59
CA GLY A 595 -13.31 -32.27 -1.04
C GLY A 595 -12.70 -30.94 -1.49
N GLY A 596 -13.49 -30.09 -2.17
CA GLY A 596 -13.07 -28.75 -2.56
C GLY A 596 -13.20 -27.73 -1.42
N ASP A 597 -12.29 -26.77 -1.37
CA ASP A 597 -12.40 -25.59 -0.50
C ASP A 597 -12.76 -24.31 -1.28
N SER A 598 -12.97 -23.21 -0.56
CA SER A 598 -13.34 -21.93 -1.18
C SER A 598 -12.27 -21.35 -2.12
N LEU A 599 -10.99 -21.71 -1.94
CA LEU A 599 -9.90 -21.27 -2.82
C LEU A 599 -9.90 -22.08 -4.13
N GLN A 600 -10.14 -23.38 -4.05
CA GLN A 600 -10.30 -24.24 -5.21
C GLN A 600 -11.58 -23.89 -5.98
N ALA A 601 -12.65 -23.49 -5.29
CA ALA A 601 -13.88 -23.02 -5.91
C ALA A 601 -13.65 -21.72 -6.69
N LEU A 602 -12.82 -20.81 -6.16
CA LEU A 602 -12.45 -19.58 -6.86
C LEU A 602 -11.60 -19.86 -8.11
N ARG A 603 -10.66 -20.81 -8.03
CA ARG A 603 -9.89 -21.25 -9.21
C ARG A 603 -10.78 -21.87 -10.27
N PHE A 604 -11.72 -22.72 -9.85
CA PHE A 604 -12.69 -23.32 -10.75
C PHE A 604 -13.60 -22.27 -11.39
N TYR A 605 -14.04 -21.27 -10.63
CA TYR A 605 -14.76 -20.08 -11.12
C TYR A 605 -13.96 -19.34 -12.19
N ASP A 606 -12.71 -18.99 -11.91
CA ASP A 606 -11.84 -18.24 -12.83
C ASP A 606 -11.58 -19.04 -14.11
N GLU A 607 -11.37 -20.35 -14.00
CA GLU A 607 -11.18 -21.24 -15.15
C GLU A 607 -12.44 -21.36 -16.02
N ILE A 608 -13.63 -21.37 -15.42
CA ILE A 608 -14.90 -21.34 -16.16
C ILE A 608 -15.07 -20.01 -16.87
N GLU A 609 -14.88 -18.87 -16.22
CA GLU A 609 -15.01 -17.57 -16.91
C GLU A 609 -13.99 -17.40 -18.04
N MET A 610 -12.78 -17.93 -17.86
CA MET A 610 -11.79 -18.03 -18.94
C MET A 610 -12.29 -18.91 -20.08
N LEU A 611 -12.89 -20.06 -19.77
CA LEU A 611 -13.46 -20.98 -20.76
C LEU A 611 -14.62 -20.35 -21.54
N VAL A 612 -15.48 -19.60 -20.86
CA VAL A 612 -16.69 -18.97 -21.40
C VAL A 612 -16.37 -17.65 -22.13
N GLY A 613 -15.25 -17.00 -21.81
CA GLY A 613 -14.79 -15.76 -22.43
C GLY A 613 -15.53 -14.50 -21.98
N ARG A 614 -16.38 -14.59 -20.95
CA ARG A 614 -17.12 -13.48 -20.33
C ARG A 614 -17.49 -13.83 -18.89
N ALA A 615 -17.81 -12.80 -18.10
CA ALA A 615 -18.28 -12.97 -16.73
C ALA A 615 -19.59 -13.77 -16.68
N VAL A 616 -19.71 -14.65 -15.68
CA VAL A 616 -20.90 -15.48 -15.43
C VAL A 616 -21.46 -15.04 -14.06
N PRO A 617 -22.44 -14.12 -14.03
CA PRO A 617 -22.97 -13.58 -12.77
C PRO A 617 -23.41 -14.68 -11.79
N GLY A 618 -23.01 -14.54 -10.52
CA GLY A 618 -23.37 -15.48 -9.45
C GLY A 618 -22.67 -16.85 -9.49
N LEU A 619 -21.78 -17.11 -10.46
CA LEU A 619 -21.16 -18.42 -10.67
C LEU A 619 -20.40 -18.94 -9.44
N LEU A 620 -19.64 -18.09 -8.75
CA LEU A 620 -18.89 -18.52 -7.56
C LEU A 620 -19.82 -19.08 -6.48
N GLU A 621 -21.00 -18.49 -6.31
CA GLU A 621 -21.96 -18.98 -5.34
C GLU A 621 -22.62 -20.28 -5.80
N VAL A 622 -22.97 -20.39 -7.08
CA VAL A 622 -23.50 -21.64 -7.65
C VAL A 622 -22.47 -22.77 -7.45
N ILE A 623 -21.18 -22.51 -7.65
CA ILE A 623 -20.12 -23.49 -7.37
C ILE A 623 -20.10 -23.90 -5.89
N LEU A 624 -20.24 -22.95 -4.97
CA LEU A 624 -20.14 -23.20 -3.54
C LEU A 624 -21.37 -23.88 -2.93
N SER A 625 -22.55 -23.70 -3.52
CA SER A 625 -23.83 -24.09 -2.91
C SER A 625 -24.65 -25.11 -3.71
N HIS A 626 -24.28 -25.38 -4.96
CA HIS A 626 -25.07 -26.21 -5.88
C HIS A 626 -24.24 -27.34 -6.52
N SER A 627 -24.93 -28.21 -7.24
CA SER A 627 -24.33 -29.37 -7.93
C SER A 627 -23.61 -28.97 -9.23
N ILE A 628 -22.67 -29.80 -9.72
CA ILE A 628 -21.99 -29.56 -11.00
C ILE A 628 -22.95 -29.48 -12.19
N GLU A 629 -24.08 -30.20 -12.16
CA GLU A 629 -25.14 -30.11 -13.17
C GLU A 629 -25.84 -28.74 -13.13
N GLU A 630 -25.98 -28.12 -11.95
CA GLU A 630 -26.52 -26.76 -11.81
C GLU A 630 -25.50 -25.70 -12.24
N VAL A 631 -24.21 -25.89 -11.94
CA VAL A 631 -23.13 -25.07 -12.49
C VAL A 631 -23.15 -25.11 -14.01
N TYR A 632 -23.26 -26.30 -14.61
CA TYR A 632 -23.40 -26.47 -16.05
C TYR A 632 -24.65 -25.80 -16.61
N ARG A 633 -25.83 -26.02 -16.01
CA ARG A 633 -27.07 -25.37 -16.46
C ARG A 633 -26.98 -23.84 -16.40
N HIS A 634 -26.36 -23.30 -15.34
CA HIS A 634 -26.16 -21.87 -15.15
C HIS A 634 -25.25 -21.29 -16.24
N VAL A 635 -24.11 -21.94 -16.49
CA VAL A 635 -23.13 -21.54 -17.52
C VAL A 635 -23.71 -21.71 -18.93
N ARG A 636 -24.44 -22.80 -19.18
CA ARG A 636 -25.09 -23.13 -20.46
C ARG A 636 -26.19 -22.13 -20.79
N LYS A 637 -27.03 -21.73 -19.83
CA LYS A 637 -28.09 -20.73 -20.02
C LYS A 637 -27.52 -19.39 -20.50
N ILE A 638 -26.34 -19.02 -20.02
CA ILE A 638 -25.66 -17.80 -20.44
C ILE A 638 -25.04 -17.98 -21.82
N LEU A 639 -24.37 -19.11 -22.10
CA LEU A 639 -23.72 -19.44 -23.37
C LEU A 639 -24.66 -19.68 -24.55
N PHE A 640 -25.76 -20.40 -24.33
CA PHE A 640 -26.70 -20.88 -25.33
C PHE A 640 -28.13 -20.62 -24.84
N PRO A 641 -28.63 -19.37 -24.92
CA PRO A 641 -30.03 -19.07 -24.56
C PRO A 641 -30.99 -19.77 -25.55
N ASP A 642 -32.03 -20.44 -25.03
CA ASP A 642 -33.04 -21.13 -25.85
C ASP A 642 -33.89 -20.14 -26.68
N GLU A 643 -34.19 -20.49 -27.94
CA GLU A 643 -34.92 -19.63 -28.89
C GLU A 643 -36.36 -19.28 -28.44
N ASP A 644 -36.95 -20.01 -27.48
CA ASP A 644 -38.30 -19.75 -26.97
C ASP A 644 -38.40 -18.54 -26.01
N GLN A 645 -37.27 -17.91 -25.64
CA GLN A 645 -37.26 -16.68 -24.82
C GLN A 645 -37.12 -15.39 -25.65
N LEU A 646 -37.13 -15.47 -26.98
CA LEU A 646 -37.00 -14.31 -27.89
C LEU A 646 -38.30 -13.50 -28.08
N MET A 647 -39.42 -13.86 -27.43
CA MET A 647 -40.72 -13.19 -27.64
C MET A 647 -41.21 -12.30 -26.47
N THR A 648 -40.32 -11.81 -25.61
CA THR A 648 -40.66 -10.76 -24.62
C THR A 648 -39.65 -9.61 -24.50
N HIS A 649 -38.64 -9.53 -25.38
CA HIS A 649 -37.64 -8.46 -25.38
C HIS A 649 -37.54 -7.68 -26.69
N ASP A 650 -38.66 -7.51 -27.39
CA ASP A 650 -38.75 -6.63 -28.57
C ASP A 650 -39.30 -5.26 -28.18
N SER A 651 -38.55 -4.52 -27.35
CA SER A 651 -38.57 -3.07 -27.42
C SER A 651 -37.22 -2.49 -27.00
N VAL A 652 -36.59 -1.87 -28.00
CA VAL A 652 -35.41 -0.99 -27.92
C VAL A 652 -34.06 -1.69 -28.08
N MET A 653 -33.71 -2.02 -29.34
CA MET A 653 -32.45 -1.58 -29.98
C MET A 653 -32.41 -2.00 -31.47
N LYS A 654 -32.85 -1.10 -32.36
CA LYS A 654 -32.56 -1.03 -33.81
C LYS A 654 -32.69 0.47 -34.15
N ARG A 655 -31.71 1.20 -34.69
CA ARG A 655 -30.85 0.92 -35.85
C ARG A 655 -29.65 1.87 -35.91
N LYS A 656 -28.67 1.39 -36.70
CA LYS A 656 -27.46 2.00 -37.24
C LYS A 656 -27.63 3.35 -37.95
N LEU A 657 -26.53 4.10 -37.89
CA LEU A 657 -26.03 5.18 -38.76
C LEU A 657 -26.32 5.03 -40.26
N SER A 658 -26.84 6.10 -40.89
CA SER A 658 -26.38 6.67 -42.17
C SER A 658 -27.21 7.91 -42.54
N GLY A 659 -26.59 9.06 -42.84
CA GLY A 659 -27.29 10.19 -43.48
C GLY A 659 -26.70 11.58 -43.23
N ASN A 660 -25.90 12.05 -44.20
CA ASN A 660 -25.28 13.35 -44.45
C ASN A 660 -25.94 14.69 -44.00
N ILE A 661 -25.02 15.63 -43.68
CA ILE A 661 -24.93 17.06 -44.07
C ILE A 661 -26.06 18.02 -43.66
N GLY A 662 -25.65 19.02 -42.86
CA GLY A 662 -26.04 20.43 -42.98
C GLY A 662 -27.40 20.85 -42.42
N GLU A 663 -27.41 21.64 -41.35
CA GLU A 663 -27.96 23.01 -41.34
C GLU A 663 -27.99 23.59 -39.93
N GLU A 664 -27.62 24.86 -39.87
CA GLU A 664 -27.61 25.73 -38.71
C GLU A 664 -29.02 26.17 -38.27
N PHE A 665 -29.17 26.37 -36.96
CA PHE A 665 -30.09 27.28 -36.27
C PHE A 665 -31.61 27.22 -36.54
N HIS A 666 -32.39 26.90 -35.50
CA HIS A 666 -33.23 27.90 -34.80
C HIS A 666 -33.84 27.37 -33.50
N GLY A 667 -33.79 28.22 -32.47
CA GLY A 667 -34.35 27.93 -31.17
C GLY A 667 -35.88 27.87 -31.17
N LYS A 668 -36.41 26.99 -30.33
CA LYS A 668 -37.68 27.19 -29.65
C LYS A 668 -37.56 26.75 -28.20
N TYR A 669 -37.46 27.76 -27.34
CA TYR A 669 -37.73 27.65 -25.91
C TYR A 669 -39.07 26.93 -25.69
N ILE A 670 -39.03 25.78 -25.02
CA ILE A 670 -40.19 25.26 -24.29
C ILE A 670 -39.90 25.53 -22.81
N LYS A 671 -40.52 26.62 -22.34
CA LYS A 671 -40.59 27.03 -20.95
C LYS A 671 -41.42 25.97 -20.20
N LEU A 672 -40.77 25.00 -19.58
CA LEU A 672 -41.43 24.08 -18.66
C LEU A 672 -41.48 24.72 -17.26
N LYS A 673 -42.71 24.83 -16.78
CA LYS A 673 -43.11 25.54 -15.58
C LYS A 673 -42.36 25.00 -14.36
N SER A 674 -41.75 25.93 -13.64
CA SER A 674 -41.55 25.82 -12.20
C SER A 674 -42.91 25.55 -11.56
N GLU A 675 -43.14 24.31 -11.14
CA GLU A 675 -44.15 24.00 -10.15
C GLU A 675 -43.47 23.47 -8.89
N ARG A 676 -43.52 24.37 -7.90
CA ARG A 676 -43.58 24.15 -6.46
C ARG A 676 -42.38 23.40 -5.88
N GLY A 677 -41.54 24.20 -5.22
CA GLY A 677 -40.56 23.71 -4.27
C GLY A 677 -41.18 22.66 -3.36
N LEU A 678 -40.49 21.52 -3.26
CA LEU A 678 -40.68 20.65 -2.13
C LEU A 678 -40.32 21.49 -0.91
N GLN A 679 -41.33 21.92 -0.16
CA GLN A 679 -41.13 22.28 1.24
C GLN A 679 -40.39 21.10 1.85
N VAL A 680 -39.15 21.34 2.27
CA VAL A 680 -38.50 20.49 3.28
C VAL A 680 -39.45 20.53 4.46
N ALA A 681 -40.23 19.45 4.62
CA ALA A 681 -41.18 19.34 5.70
C ALA A 681 -40.40 19.55 7.00
N SER A 682 -40.85 20.56 7.73
CA SER A 682 -40.49 20.85 9.10
C SER A 682 -40.68 19.58 9.95
N GLY A 683 -39.57 19.00 10.42
CA GLY A 683 -39.56 17.91 11.38
C GLY A 683 -38.44 16.91 11.09
N LEU A 684 -37.19 17.23 11.44
CA LEU A 684 -36.18 16.17 11.61
C LEU A 684 -36.63 15.35 12.82
N ILE A 685 -37.13 14.13 12.57
CA ILE A 685 -37.45 13.18 13.62
C ILE A 685 -36.11 12.69 14.17
N SER A 686 -35.81 12.96 15.44
CA SER A 686 -34.64 12.35 16.07
C SER A 686 -34.86 10.84 16.14
N PHE A 687 -33.85 10.05 15.80
CA PHE A 687 -33.93 8.59 15.90
C PHE A 687 -32.56 8.03 16.31
N ILE A 688 -32.58 6.78 16.76
CA ILE A 688 -31.40 5.95 16.97
C ILE A 688 -31.46 4.83 15.95
N ALA A 689 -30.39 4.62 15.20
CA ALA A 689 -30.22 3.47 14.33
C ALA A 689 -29.16 2.54 14.90
N LEU A 690 -29.49 1.25 14.97
CA LEU A 690 -28.61 0.19 15.43
C LEU A 690 -28.41 -0.81 14.30
N SER A 691 -27.15 -1.08 13.98
CA SER A 691 -26.75 -2.08 12.99
C SER A 691 -25.62 -2.95 13.54
N ARG A 692 -25.16 -3.93 12.75
CA ARG A 692 -24.10 -4.87 13.14
C ARG A 692 -22.86 -4.14 13.69
N GLY A 693 -22.33 -4.59 14.83
CA GLY A 693 -21.09 -4.07 15.40
C GLY A 693 -21.18 -2.74 16.16
N ASN A 694 -22.39 -2.28 16.56
CA ASN A 694 -22.64 -1.08 17.38
C ASN A 694 -22.46 0.29 16.69
N THR A 695 -22.75 0.42 15.39
CA THR A 695 -22.80 1.76 14.78
C THR A 695 -24.02 2.53 15.28
N PHE A 696 -23.80 3.53 16.15
CA PHE A 696 -24.83 4.45 16.64
C PHE A 696 -24.85 5.75 15.81
N PHE A 697 -26.02 6.14 15.31
CA PHE A 697 -26.25 7.47 14.71
C PHE A 697 -27.27 8.25 15.54
N PRO A 698 -26.86 9.14 16.46
CA PRO A 698 -27.77 10.07 17.12
C PRO A 698 -28.01 11.31 16.26
N MET A 699 -29.28 11.70 16.04
CA MET A 699 -29.64 13.01 15.48
C MET A 699 -30.17 13.95 16.57
N ASN A 700 -29.42 15.02 16.87
CA ASN A 700 -29.75 16.19 17.70
C ASN A 700 -30.82 16.01 18.80
N PHE A 701 -30.39 15.73 20.04
CA PHE A 701 -31.18 16.02 21.25
C PHE A 701 -31.07 17.52 21.58
N THR A 702 -32.05 18.31 21.15
CA THR A 702 -32.29 19.66 21.72
C THR A 702 -33.74 19.78 22.16
N LYS A 703 -34.07 19.17 23.30
CA LYS A 703 -35.03 19.69 24.27
C LYS A 703 -35.04 18.85 25.54
N THR A 704 -34.87 19.57 26.64
CA THR A 704 -35.26 19.23 28.00
C THR A 704 -36.60 18.50 28.04
N PHE A 705 -36.62 17.32 28.69
CA PHE A 705 -37.86 16.73 29.17
C PHE A 705 -38.41 17.62 30.28
N THR A 706 -39.41 18.43 29.96
CA THR A 706 -40.46 18.81 30.92
C THR A 706 -41.36 17.60 31.11
N GLN A 707 -41.21 16.89 32.23
CA GLN A 707 -42.26 16.02 32.76
C GLN A 707 -43.45 16.86 33.24
N PRO A 708 -44.69 16.34 33.21
CA PRO A 708 -45.71 16.75 34.16
C PRO A 708 -45.47 16.04 35.51
N ASN A 709 -45.05 16.84 36.50
CA ASN A 709 -45.26 16.77 37.95
C ASN A 709 -44.94 15.48 38.73
N ASN A 710 -43.78 15.46 39.42
CA ASN A 710 -43.68 15.84 40.85
C ASN A 710 -42.21 15.96 41.34
N THR A 711 -41.85 17.20 41.71
CA THR A 711 -40.72 17.78 42.50
C THR A 711 -39.84 16.85 43.38
N VAL A 712 -38.50 17.01 43.55
CA VAL A 712 -37.74 18.22 44.02
C VAL A 712 -36.22 18.24 43.63
N GLN A 713 -35.82 19.36 43.01
CA GLN A 713 -34.57 20.17 42.95
C GLN A 713 -33.13 19.64 42.73
N VAL A 714 -32.54 20.25 41.68
CA VAL A 714 -31.13 20.44 41.29
C VAL A 714 -30.72 21.89 41.57
N GLY A 715 -29.44 22.14 41.85
CA GLY A 715 -28.77 23.43 41.67
C GLY A 715 -27.70 23.34 40.59
N MET A 716 -27.85 24.10 39.50
CA MET A 716 -26.92 24.26 38.37
C MET A 716 -25.93 25.39 38.64
N GLU A 717 -24.78 25.40 37.96
CA GLU A 717 -24.24 26.64 37.38
C GLU A 717 -23.37 26.39 36.14
N LEU A 718 -23.56 27.27 35.13
CA LEU A 718 -22.87 27.35 33.84
C LEU A 718 -21.47 27.93 33.98
N ILE A 719 -20.56 27.62 33.05
CA ILE A 719 -19.32 28.41 32.88
C ILE A 719 -19.04 28.75 31.40
N GLN A 720 -18.94 30.07 31.16
CA GLN A 720 -18.37 30.75 30.00
C GLN A 720 -16.82 30.69 30.02
N GLN A 721 -16.16 30.81 28.86
CA GLN A 721 -14.75 31.26 28.78
C GLN A 721 -14.61 32.71 29.33
N PRO A 722 -13.45 33.25 29.80
CA PRO A 722 -12.08 33.08 29.24
C PRO A 722 -10.85 33.25 30.20
N SER A 723 -9.63 33.14 29.61
CA SER A 723 -8.32 33.79 29.97
C SER A 723 -7.50 33.43 31.25
N PHE A 724 -6.17 33.25 31.02
CA PHE A 724 -5.01 33.14 31.96
C PHE A 724 -4.90 34.29 33.01
N PRO A 725 -4.10 34.25 34.14
CA PRO A 725 -2.72 33.70 34.24
C PRO A 725 -2.17 33.16 35.62
N HIS A 726 -0.93 32.61 35.55
CA HIS A 726 0.20 32.52 36.53
C HIS A 726 0.17 31.67 37.84
N LEU A 727 1.23 30.83 37.94
CA LEU A 727 2.10 30.37 39.05
C LEU A 727 1.58 30.39 40.51
N VAL A 728 1.75 29.27 41.25
CA VAL A 728 2.54 29.13 42.51
C VAL A 728 2.85 27.63 42.80
N VAL A 729 4.10 27.37 43.20
CA VAL A 729 4.73 26.09 43.62
C VAL A 729 4.37 25.72 45.08
N PRO A 730 4.44 24.43 45.50
CA PRO A 730 3.77 23.93 46.70
C PRO A 730 4.67 23.88 47.95
N CYS A 731 4.05 23.79 49.14
CA CYS A 731 4.72 23.29 50.34
C CYS A 731 3.72 22.67 51.34
N ILE A 732 4.03 21.40 51.69
CA ILE A 732 4.07 20.82 53.04
C ILE A 732 2.76 20.83 53.87
N MET A 733 2.23 19.65 54.19
CA MET A 733 2.29 19.14 55.57
C MET A 733 2.00 17.64 55.68
N LYS A 734 2.73 17.04 56.63
CA LYS A 734 2.77 15.65 57.05
C LYS A 734 1.51 15.25 57.82
N SER A 735 1.22 13.95 57.82
CA SER A 735 0.86 13.25 59.06
C SER A 735 1.48 11.84 59.08
N HIS A 736 2.22 11.58 60.15
CA HIS A 736 2.73 10.28 60.62
C HIS A 736 1.53 9.41 61.05
N THR A 737 1.60 8.07 61.15
CA THR A 737 2.40 7.32 62.15
C THR A 737 2.43 5.81 61.86
N GLN A 738 3.62 5.22 62.10
CA GLN A 738 3.94 3.89 62.71
C GLN A 738 3.27 2.62 62.13
N GLY A 739 3.97 1.57 61.72
CA GLY A 739 5.34 1.11 61.99
C GLY A 739 5.26 -0.34 62.54
N TYR A 740 5.94 -1.29 61.91
CA TYR A 740 6.59 -2.44 62.56
C TYR A 740 7.55 -3.13 61.57
N GLU A 741 8.77 -3.34 62.04
CA GLU A 741 9.95 -3.95 61.40
C GLU A 741 9.83 -5.49 61.32
N MET A 742 10.56 -6.15 60.42
CA MET A 742 11.82 -6.84 60.75
C MET A 742 12.44 -7.56 59.52
N GLU A 743 13.76 -7.47 59.43
CA GLU A 743 14.70 -8.06 58.47
C GLU A 743 14.84 -9.59 58.62
N ASP A 744 15.34 -10.31 57.60
CA ASP A 744 16.69 -10.90 57.65
C ASP A 744 17.12 -11.69 56.38
N ARG A 745 18.37 -11.39 55.96
CA ARG A 745 19.49 -12.26 55.49
C ARG A 745 19.28 -13.23 54.31
N VAL A 746 19.92 -13.05 53.14
CA VAL A 746 21.35 -13.18 52.73
C VAL A 746 21.91 -14.62 52.87
N LEU A 747 22.21 -15.31 51.75
CA LEU A 747 23.56 -15.81 51.34
C LEU A 747 23.52 -16.82 50.16
N THR A 748 24.26 -16.42 49.12
CA THR A 748 25.07 -17.18 48.12
C THR A 748 25.14 -18.71 48.17
N VAL A 749 25.19 -19.36 46.99
CA VAL A 749 26.34 -20.14 46.47
C VAL A 749 26.11 -20.66 45.03
N THR A 750 27.18 -20.59 44.25
CA THR A 750 27.47 -21.04 42.87
C THR A 750 27.51 -22.56 42.68
N ASN A 751 27.02 -23.11 41.55
CA ASN A 751 27.84 -23.76 40.48
C ASN A 751 27.05 -24.60 39.46
N LYS A 752 27.61 -24.65 38.25
CA LYS A 752 27.20 -25.34 37.01
C LYS A 752 27.09 -26.88 37.14
N ALA A 753 26.15 -27.51 36.43
CA ALA A 753 26.39 -28.27 35.18
C ALA A 753 25.30 -29.31 34.84
N ASN A 754 24.94 -29.34 33.54
CA ASN A 754 24.53 -30.48 32.71
C ASN A 754 23.06 -30.98 32.62
N LYS A 755 22.64 -31.07 31.34
CA LYS A 755 21.71 -31.99 30.68
C LYS A 755 20.23 -31.89 31.06
N ALA A 756 19.46 -31.24 30.18
CA ALA A 756 18.01 -31.40 30.10
C ALA A 756 17.69 -32.45 29.04
N ASP A 757 17.15 -33.58 29.49
CA ASP A 757 16.41 -34.53 28.70
C ASP A 757 14.94 -34.47 29.13
N CYS A 758 14.08 -34.76 28.17
CA CYS A 758 12.62 -34.94 28.18
C CYS A 758 11.84 -34.82 29.51
N GLY A 759 10.84 -33.92 29.53
CA GLY A 759 9.80 -33.83 30.56
C GLY A 759 8.46 -33.39 29.96
N SER A 760 7.55 -34.34 29.84
CA SER A 760 6.16 -34.26 29.37
C SER A 760 5.34 -33.08 29.93
N VAL A 761 4.72 -32.32 29.04
CA VAL A 761 3.65 -31.36 29.38
C VAL A 761 2.39 -32.15 29.70
N GLN A 762 1.88 -32.00 30.92
CA GLN A 762 0.63 -32.57 31.38
C GLN A 762 -0.55 -32.05 30.54
N GLU A 763 -1.18 -32.98 29.82
CA GLU A 763 -2.56 -32.88 29.38
C GLU A 763 -3.46 -32.77 30.63
N ILE A 764 -4.10 -31.62 30.81
CA ILE A 764 -5.27 -31.53 31.69
C ILE A 764 -6.48 -31.85 30.80
N HIS A 765 -6.86 -33.13 30.82
CA HIS A 765 -8.22 -33.55 30.50
C HIS A 765 -9.17 -32.91 31.52
N ALA A 766 -9.95 -31.93 31.10
CA ALA A 766 -11.13 -31.49 31.85
C ALA A 766 -12.36 -32.13 31.20
N GLU A 767 -12.85 -33.19 31.85
CA GLU A 767 -14.15 -33.79 31.61
C GLU A 767 -15.27 -32.77 31.77
N CYS A 768 -16.33 -33.00 30.99
CA CYS A 768 -17.57 -32.25 31.00
C CYS A 768 -18.33 -32.50 32.32
N SER A 769 -18.35 -31.53 33.23
CA SER A 769 -19.41 -31.40 34.24
C SER A 769 -19.40 -30.01 34.87
N HIS A 770 -20.59 -29.43 35.02
CA HIS A 770 -20.94 -28.08 35.55
C HIS A 770 -21.12 -26.96 34.51
N VAL A 771 -22.23 -27.06 33.77
CA VAL A 771 -22.94 -25.86 33.28
C VAL A 771 -23.37 -25.05 34.50
N ALA A 772 -22.68 -23.95 34.77
CA ALA A 772 -23.16 -22.94 35.69
C ALA A 772 -24.55 -22.47 35.20
N THR A 773 -25.54 -22.48 36.08
CA THR A 773 -26.92 -22.10 35.79
C THR A 773 -26.97 -20.73 35.13
N ALA A 774 -27.33 -20.69 33.84
CA ALA A 774 -27.55 -19.46 33.08
C ALA A 774 -28.60 -18.62 33.82
N LYS A 775 -28.25 -17.37 34.16
CA LYS A 775 -29.13 -16.46 34.92
C LYS A 775 -30.10 -15.71 34.02
N LEU A 776 -29.79 -15.62 32.72
CA LEU A 776 -30.63 -15.03 31.69
C LEU A 776 -31.31 -16.12 30.87
N ALA A 777 -32.63 -16.03 30.75
CA ALA A 777 -33.41 -16.81 29.80
C ALA A 777 -33.65 -16.00 28.52
N LEU A 778 -33.73 -16.71 27.40
CA LEU A 778 -34.19 -16.16 26.13
C LEU A 778 -35.51 -16.86 25.76
N CYS A 779 -36.43 -16.12 25.18
CA CYS A 779 -37.60 -16.71 24.54
C CYS A 779 -37.93 -15.98 23.24
N ILE A 780 -38.46 -16.71 22.25
CA ILE A 780 -38.89 -16.10 20.99
C ILE A 780 -40.14 -15.25 21.28
N ARG A 781 -40.03 -13.94 21.09
CA ARG A 781 -41.17 -13.01 21.13
C ARG A 781 -42.01 -13.17 19.87
N TRP A 782 -41.37 -13.05 18.71
CA TRP A 782 -42.01 -13.18 17.41
C TRP A 782 -41.01 -13.70 16.39
N LYS A 783 -41.54 -14.22 15.27
CA LYS A 783 -40.79 -14.52 14.06
C LYS A 783 -41.56 -13.99 12.84
N SER A 784 -40.85 -13.39 11.89
CA SER A 784 -41.42 -12.94 10.61
C SER A 784 -40.88 -13.78 9.46
N ASN A 785 -41.75 -14.22 8.55
CA ASN A 785 -41.37 -15.02 7.39
C ASN A 785 -40.94 -14.12 6.23
N THR A 786 -39.73 -14.34 5.72
CA THR A 786 -39.14 -13.62 4.58
C THR A 786 -39.10 -14.48 3.31
N ARG A 787 -39.71 -15.68 3.34
CA ARG A 787 -39.87 -16.67 2.27
C ARG A 787 -38.62 -17.43 1.82
N LYS A 788 -37.43 -16.90 2.09
CA LYS A 788 -36.13 -17.56 1.85
C LYS A 788 -35.11 -17.11 2.88
N CYS A 789 -33.93 -17.74 2.89
CA CYS A 789 -32.79 -17.44 3.75
C CYS A 789 -32.57 -15.93 4.06
N VAL A 790 -32.27 -15.64 5.32
CA VAL A 790 -31.93 -14.29 5.80
C VAL A 790 -30.48 -14.23 6.26
N ASP A 791 -29.59 -13.84 5.35
CA ASP A 791 -28.17 -13.62 5.66
C ASP A 791 -27.86 -12.14 6.01
N ALA A 792 -28.74 -11.21 5.60
CA ALA A 792 -28.60 -9.80 5.94
C ALA A 792 -28.80 -9.58 7.45
N SER A 793 -27.88 -8.86 8.09
CA SER A 793 -28.08 -8.43 9.49
C SER A 793 -29.20 -7.38 9.57
N PRO A 794 -30.09 -7.46 10.57
CA PRO A 794 -31.17 -6.49 10.76
C PRO A 794 -30.65 -5.06 11.01
N LEU A 795 -31.39 -4.06 10.56
CA LEU A 795 -31.26 -2.66 10.97
C LEU A 795 -32.43 -2.31 11.88
N VAL A 796 -32.17 -1.83 13.10
CA VAL A 796 -33.21 -1.39 14.03
C VAL A 796 -33.22 0.13 14.11
N ILE A 797 -34.36 0.76 13.81
CA ILE A 797 -34.56 2.21 13.92
C ILE A 797 -35.56 2.49 15.03
N ILE A 798 -35.13 3.26 16.03
CA ILE A 798 -35.93 3.70 17.18
C ILE A 798 -36.18 5.21 17.03
N PRO A 799 -37.41 5.64 16.70
CA PRO A 799 -37.75 7.06 16.63
C PRO A 799 -37.84 7.67 18.04
N SER A 800 -37.60 8.98 18.17
CA SER A 800 -37.70 9.72 19.43
C SER A 800 -39.15 10.07 19.82
N SER A 801 -40.09 9.92 18.89
CA SER A 801 -41.53 10.07 19.12
C SER A 801 -42.12 8.77 19.71
N GLU A 802 -43.37 8.80 20.21
CA GLU A 802 -44.13 7.62 20.69
C GLU A 802 -44.46 6.58 19.58
N VAL A 803 -43.75 6.59 18.46
CA VAL A 803 -43.93 5.66 17.34
C VAL A 803 -43.11 4.40 17.62
N SER A 804 -43.65 3.23 17.27
CA SER A 804 -42.97 1.95 17.49
C SER A 804 -41.67 1.81 16.67
N ALA A 805 -40.64 1.26 17.31
CA ALA A 805 -39.37 0.96 16.67
C ALA A 805 -39.56 -0.04 15.52
N SER A 806 -38.73 0.04 14.49
CA SER A 806 -38.88 -0.75 13.26
C SER A 806 -37.59 -1.48 12.92
N VAL A 807 -37.74 -2.73 12.47
CA VAL A 807 -36.67 -3.61 11.98
C VAL A 807 -36.73 -3.63 10.46
N TYR A 808 -35.61 -3.34 9.81
CA TYR A 808 -35.46 -3.39 8.35
C TYR A 808 -34.51 -4.52 7.99
N VAL A 809 -34.95 -5.41 7.09
CA VAL A 809 -34.18 -6.61 6.76
C VAL A 809 -34.53 -7.13 5.36
N GLY A 810 -33.50 -7.52 4.62
CA GLY A 810 -33.61 -8.12 3.29
C GLY A 810 -33.41 -9.64 3.34
N SER A 811 -33.84 -10.34 2.29
CA SER A 811 -33.76 -11.79 2.21
C SER A 811 -33.45 -12.30 0.80
N HIS A 812 -33.19 -13.60 0.69
CA HIS A 812 -32.92 -14.27 -0.59
C HIS A 812 -34.16 -14.41 -1.47
N SER A 813 -35.35 -14.03 -0.97
CA SER A 813 -36.60 -14.00 -1.75
C SER A 813 -36.79 -12.69 -2.51
N HIS A 814 -35.79 -11.80 -2.44
CA HIS A 814 -35.81 -10.45 -3.00
C HIS A 814 -36.69 -9.49 -2.18
N ALA A 815 -37.30 -9.97 -1.09
CA ALA A 815 -38.14 -9.17 -0.22
C ALA A 815 -37.27 -8.35 0.76
N MET A 816 -37.50 -7.04 0.75
CA MET A 816 -37.12 -6.09 1.79
C MET A 816 -38.34 -5.83 2.67
N GLN A 817 -38.24 -6.08 3.98
CA GLN A 817 -39.33 -5.90 4.93
C GLN A 817 -38.99 -4.81 5.95
N ALA A 818 -40.01 -4.03 6.32
CA ALA A 818 -40.04 -3.28 7.57
C ALA A 818 -41.01 -3.96 8.54
N ILE A 819 -40.53 -4.30 9.73
CA ILE A 819 -41.25 -5.08 10.74
C ILE A 819 -41.32 -4.25 12.03
N ASP A 820 -42.46 -4.25 12.70
CA ASP A 820 -42.58 -3.67 14.02
C ASP A 820 -41.73 -4.43 15.05
N LEU A 821 -40.85 -3.73 15.79
CA LEU A 821 -39.94 -4.39 16.74
C LEU A 821 -40.69 -5.06 17.91
N ASP A 822 -41.82 -4.51 18.33
CA ASP A 822 -42.56 -4.97 19.50
C ASP A 822 -43.60 -6.03 19.12
N LEU A 823 -44.34 -5.81 18.03
CA LEU A 823 -45.43 -6.68 17.59
C LEU A 823 -44.99 -7.78 16.62
N GLY A 824 -43.91 -7.57 15.86
CA GLY A 824 -43.48 -8.48 14.79
C GLY A 824 -44.35 -8.40 13.53
N GLU A 825 -45.23 -7.40 13.44
CA GLU A 825 -46.08 -7.17 12.27
C GLU A 825 -45.28 -6.53 11.13
N VAL A 826 -45.43 -7.05 9.91
CA VAL A 826 -44.83 -6.47 8.71
C VAL A 826 -45.57 -5.17 8.37
N LYS A 827 -44.90 -4.03 8.54
CA LYS A 827 -45.41 -2.69 8.20
C LYS A 827 -45.52 -2.52 6.69
N TRP A 828 -44.47 -2.95 5.97
CA TRP A 828 -44.46 -3.02 4.52
C TRP A 828 -43.44 -4.05 4.03
N GLU A 829 -43.66 -4.54 2.81
CA GLU A 829 -42.73 -5.42 2.10
C GLU A 829 -42.58 -4.91 0.66
N LYS A 830 -41.34 -4.84 0.18
CA LYS A 830 -41.02 -4.50 -1.21
C LYS A 830 -40.14 -5.58 -1.81
N ASN A 831 -40.56 -6.13 -2.96
CA ASN A 831 -39.71 -7.02 -3.76
C ASN A 831 -38.77 -6.18 -4.63
N LEU A 832 -37.47 -6.45 -4.54
CA LEU A 832 -36.42 -5.86 -5.38
C LEU A 832 -36.04 -6.81 -6.52
N GLY A 833 -35.03 -6.47 -7.33
CA GLY A 833 -34.70 -7.22 -8.53
C GLY A 833 -34.08 -8.60 -8.30
N ASP A 834 -33.34 -8.78 -7.20
CA ASP A 834 -32.68 -10.04 -6.83
C ASP A 834 -32.55 -10.17 -5.30
N ARG A 835 -31.89 -11.22 -4.82
CA ARG A 835 -31.62 -11.45 -3.39
C ARG A 835 -30.89 -10.28 -2.73
N ILE A 836 -31.17 -10.12 -1.44
CA ILE A 836 -30.67 -9.03 -0.62
C ILE A 836 -29.88 -9.61 0.56
N GLU A 837 -28.57 -9.46 0.52
CA GLU A 837 -27.67 -9.84 1.61
C GLU A 837 -26.96 -8.64 2.24
N SER A 838 -27.00 -7.49 1.56
CA SER A 838 -26.59 -6.22 2.16
C SER A 838 -27.52 -5.90 3.32
N SER A 839 -26.97 -5.68 4.51
CA SER A 839 -27.72 -5.02 5.58
C SER A 839 -28.18 -3.64 5.13
N ALA A 840 -29.38 -3.26 5.56
CA ALA A 840 -29.93 -1.95 5.29
C ALA A 840 -29.19 -0.86 6.07
N CYS A 841 -29.12 0.33 5.49
CA CYS A 841 -28.62 1.55 6.12
C CYS A 841 -29.71 2.62 6.10
N VAL A 842 -29.72 3.53 7.06
CA VAL A 842 -30.68 4.65 7.09
C VAL A 842 -29.97 5.95 6.72
N SER A 843 -30.64 6.78 5.91
CA SER A 843 -30.15 8.10 5.55
C SER A 843 -30.04 9.03 6.75
N LYS A 844 -29.24 10.10 6.59
CA LYS A 844 -29.08 11.15 7.61
C LYS A 844 -30.43 11.72 8.11
N CYS A 845 -31.45 11.82 7.26
CA CYS A 845 -32.75 12.37 7.64
C CYS A 845 -33.74 11.33 8.22
N GLY A 846 -33.41 10.04 8.22
CA GLY A 846 -34.32 8.98 8.69
C GLY A 846 -35.41 8.56 7.71
N ASN A 847 -35.62 9.32 6.64
CA ASN A 847 -36.72 9.08 5.69
C ASN A 847 -36.40 8.04 4.61
N PHE A 848 -35.14 7.64 4.48
CA PHE A 848 -34.72 6.71 3.43
C PHE A 848 -33.94 5.53 3.99
N ILE A 849 -34.23 4.36 3.44
CA ILE A 849 -33.51 3.11 3.66
C ILE A 849 -32.70 2.81 2.41
N ILE A 850 -31.39 2.65 2.56
CA ILE A 850 -30.45 2.32 1.49
C ILE A 850 -30.06 0.86 1.60
N VAL A 851 -30.14 0.13 0.49
CA VAL A 851 -29.78 -1.29 0.44
C VAL A 851 -29.18 -1.67 -0.91
N GLY A 852 -28.11 -2.47 -0.89
CA GLY A 852 -27.53 -3.08 -2.09
C GLY A 852 -28.24 -4.39 -2.46
N CYS A 853 -28.31 -4.68 -3.76
CA CYS A 853 -28.96 -5.87 -4.28
C CYS A 853 -28.06 -6.62 -5.29
N TYR A 854 -28.30 -7.93 -5.44
CA TYR A 854 -27.54 -8.79 -6.35
C TYR A 854 -27.83 -8.53 -7.83
N ASP A 855 -28.87 -7.77 -8.16
CA ASP A 855 -29.12 -7.29 -9.53
C ASP A 855 -28.14 -6.18 -9.97
N GLY A 856 -27.21 -5.78 -9.10
CA GLY A 856 -26.25 -4.71 -9.35
C GLY A 856 -26.79 -3.32 -9.05
N LEU A 857 -27.94 -3.20 -8.39
CA LEU A 857 -28.54 -1.92 -8.02
C LEU A 857 -28.34 -1.59 -6.54
N VAL A 858 -28.21 -0.28 -6.28
CA VAL A 858 -28.38 0.31 -4.95
C VAL A 858 -29.77 0.95 -4.92
N TYR A 859 -30.61 0.47 -4.02
CA TYR A 859 -31.97 0.96 -3.82
C TYR A 859 -32.03 1.97 -2.68
N VAL A 860 -32.71 3.09 -2.92
CA VAL A 860 -33.09 4.07 -1.91
C VAL A 860 -34.61 4.01 -1.78
N LEU A 861 -35.09 3.44 -0.68
CA LEU A 861 -36.51 3.22 -0.38
C LEU A 861 -37.00 4.26 0.63
N GLN A 862 -38.25 4.67 0.55
CA GLN A 862 -38.88 5.44 1.63
C GLN A 862 -39.06 4.56 2.87
N SER A 863 -38.70 5.07 4.05
CA SER A 863 -38.80 4.30 5.30
C SER A 863 -40.25 4.04 5.72
N SER A 864 -41.20 4.89 5.31
CA SER A 864 -42.62 4.79 5.68
C SER A 864 -43.39 3.68 4.97
N ASP A 865 -43.14 3.44 3.69
CA ASP A 865 -43.94 2.56 2.84
C ASP A 865 -43.13 1.64 1.92
N GLY A 866 -41.79 1.77 1.89
CA GLY A 866 -40.91 0.97 1.04
C GLY A 866 -40.92 1.38 -0.43
N GLU A 867 -41.53 2.51 -0.80
CA GLU A 867 -41.54 2.97 -2.20
C GLU A 867 -40.14 3.40 -2.66
N ILE A 868 -39.80 3.04 -3.90
CA ILE A 868 -38.48 3.30 -4.47
C ILE A 868 -38.36 4.80 -4.77
N HIS A 869 -37.53 5.49 -4.00
CA HIS A 869 -37.21 6.90 -4.20
C HIS A 869 -36.17 7.09 -5.32
N TRP A 870 -35.15 6.24 -5.33
CA TRP A 870 -34.07 6.26 -6.32
C TRP A 870 -33.39 4.89 -6.44
N THR A 871 -32.86 4.60 -7.62
CA THR A 871 -31.98 3.46 -7.88
C THR A 871 -30.71 3.96 -8.55
N PHE A 872 -29.57 3.42 -8.09
CA PHE A 872 -28.28 3.65 -8.71
C PHE A 872 -27.73 2.33 -9.26
N VAL A 873 -27.24 2.36 -10.50
CA VAL A 873 -26.75 1.17 -11.21
C VAL A 873 -25.23 1.05 -11.02
N THR A 874 -24.78 -0.09 -10.50
CA THR A 874 -23.36 -0.49 -10.50
C THR A 874 -23.10 -1.52 -11.61
N GLU A 875 -21.83 -1.86 -11.86
CA GLU A 875 -21.47 -2.74 -12.98
C GLU A 875 -21.54 -4.24 -12.61
N ASP A 876 -21.78 -4.57 -11.34
CA ASP A 876 -21.89 -5.93 -10.81
C ASP A 876 -22.67 -5.92 -9.47
N THR A 877 -22.91 -7.09 -8.88
CA THR A 877 -23.70 -7.30 -7.67
C THR A 877 -23.24 -6.45 -6.47
N VAL A 878 -24.20 -5.99 -5.64
CA VAL A 878 -23.95 -5.15 -4.47
C VAL A 878 -24.28 -5.89 -3.18
N LYS A 879 -23.28 -6.59 -2.62
CA LYS A 879 -23.41 -7.25 -1.31
C LYS A 879 -22.98 -6.39 -0.13
N SER A 880 -22.00 -5.51 -0.35
CA SER A 880 -21.50 -4.60 0.68
C SER A 880 -22.63 -3.71 1.23
N SER A 881 -22.71 -3.57 2.55
CA SER A 881 -23.66 -2.65 3.19
C SER A 881 -23.20 -1.20 3.06
N ALA A 882 -24.14 -0.29 2.84
CA ALA A 882 -23.86 1.14 2.78
C ALA A 882 -23.49 1.72 4.16
N VAL A 883 -22.67 2.78 4.17
CA VAL A 883 -22.43 3.64 5.33
C VAL A 883 -22.73 5.09 4.98
N VAL A 884 -23.37 5.81 5.91
CA VAL A 884 -23.73 7.23 5.73
C VAL A 884 -22.75 8.11 6.48
N ASP A 885 -22.27 9.16 5.82
CA ASP A 885 -21.53 10.22 6.49
C ASP A 885 -22.49 11.12 7.29
N PRO A 886 -22.41 11.17 8.62
CA PRO A 886 -23.31 12.01 9.42
C PRO A 886 -23.10 13.50 9.14
N SER A 887 -21.90 13.92 8.72
CA SER A 887 -21.57 15.31 8.48
C SER A 887 -22.16 15.79 7.14
N SER A 888 -21.89 15.07 6.05
CA SER A 888 -22.27 15.45 4.69
C SER A 888 -23.62 14.86 4.24
N GLY A 889 -24.03 13.72 4.79
CA GLY A 889 -25.19 12.95 4.33
C GLY A 889 -24.91 12.08 3.10
N LEU A 890 -23.66 12.04 2.62
CA LEU A 890 -23.24 11.16 1.53
C LEU A 890 -23.29 9.69 1.95
N VAL A 891 -23.59 8.83 0.98
CA VAL A 891 -23.65 7.38 1.15
C VAL A 891 -22.45 6.74 0.46
N TYR A 892 -21.71 5.90 1.17
CA TYR A 892 -20.61 5.12 0.59
C TYR A 892 -20.96 3.64 0.54
N ILE A 893 -20.74 3.00 -0.61
CA ILE A 893 -21.07 1.58 -0.82
C ILE A 893 -20.10 0.92 -1.82
N GLY A 894 -19.70 -0.32 -1.55
CA GLY A 894 -18.89 -1.15 -2.44
C GLY A 894 -19.70 -2.06 -3.35
N SER A 895 -19.15 -2.43 -4.50
CA SER A 895 -19.72 -3.42 -5.43
C SER A 895 -18.69 -4.49 -5.82
N HIS A 896 -19.17 -5.63 -6.30
CA HIS A 896 -18.34 -6.70 -6.84
C HIS A 896 -17.62 -6.31 -8.14
N ASP A 897 -18.02 -5.18 -8.75
CA ASP A 897 -17.35 -4.57 -9.91
C ASP A 897 -15.98 -3.96 -9.56
N GLN A 898 -15.49 -4.20 -8.34
CA GLN A 898 -14.22 -3.71 -7.78
C GLN A 898 -14.21 -2.21 -7.47
N HIS A 899 -15.37 -1.56 -7.42
CA HIS A 899 -15.48 -0.14 -7.11
C HIS A 899 -16.17 0.14 -5.78
N VAL A 900 -15.86 1.34 -5.26
CA VAL A 900 -16.63 2.01 -4.21
C VAL A 900 -17.22 3.29 -4.79
N TYR A 901 -18.46 3.53 -4.43
CA TYR A 901 -19.27 4.64 -4.90
C TYR A 901 -19.57 5.58 -3.74
N SER A 902 -19.51 6.88 -4.00
CA SER A 902 -20.09 7.92 -3.15
C SER A 902 -21.32 8.49 -3.82
N LEU A 903 -22.46 8.40 -3.14
CA LEU A 903 -23.77 8.76 -3.67
C LEU A 903 -24.37 9.90 -2.84
N ASP A 904 -24.83 10.93 -3.53
CA ASP A 904 -25.71 11.95 -2.97
C ASP A 904 -27.15 11.55 -3.30
N ILE A 905 -27.81 10.88 -2.35
CA ILE A 905 -29.16 10.35 -2.54
C ILE A 905 -30.23 11.45 -2.68
N TYR A 906 -29.95 12.65 -2.19
CA TYR A 906 -30.89 13.77 -2.24
C TYR A 906 -30.86 14.44 -3.61
N LYS A 907 -29.68 14.49 -4.23
CA LYS A 907 -29.50 14.95 -5.62
C LYS A 907 -29.62 13.83 -6.66
N LYS A 908 -29.63 12.57 -6.22
CA LYS A 908 -29.68 11.38 -7.07
C LYS A 908 -28.50 11.29 -8.03
N GLU A 909 -27.30 11.58 -7.52
CA GLU A 909 -26.06 11.55 -8.30
C GLU A 909 -24.96 10.75 -7.63
N CYS A 910 -24.05 10.20 -8.44
CA CYS A 910 -22.79 9.64 -7.97
C CYS A 910 -21.74 10.74 -7.93
N VAL A 911 -21.28 11.09 -6.74
CA VAL A 911 -20.28 12.15 -6.51
C VAL A 911 -18.91 11.71 -7.00
N TRP A 912 -18.52 10.48 -6.71
CA TRP A 912 -17.30 9.86 -7.20
C TRP A 912 -17.40 8.33 -7.22
N LYS A 913 -16.62 7.72 -8.12
CA LYS A 913 -16.42 6.27 -8.28
C LYS A 913 -14.93 5.98 -8.16
N LEU A 914 -14.53 5.04 -7.31
CA LEU A 914 -13.15 4.66 -7.10
C LEU A 914 -12.94 3.17 -7.37
N HIS A 915 -12.04 2.83 -8.29
CA HIS A 915 -11.59 1.44 -8.47
C HIS A 915 -10.64 1.06 -7.33
N CYS A 916 -11.00 0.06 -6.52
CA CYS A 916 -10.27 -0.31 -5.31
C CYS A 916 -8.92 -0.97 -5.62
N GLU A 917 -8.85 -1.75 -6.71
CA GLU A 917 -7.77 -2.70 -7.01
C GLU A 917 -7.83 -3.90 -6.05
N GLY A 918 -7.57 -5.11 -6.56
CA GLY A 918 -7.62 -6.32 -5.73
C GLY A 918 -9.02 -6.90 -5.53
N GLY A 919 -9.85 -6.96 -6.59
CA GLY A 919 -11.07 -7.76 -6.62
C GLY A 919 -12.31 -7.10 -6.00
N ALA A 920 -13.37 -7.88 -5.92
CA ALA A 920 -14.70 -7.46 -5.48
C ALA A 920 -14.68 -6.80 -4.08
N VAL A 921 -15.49 -5.74 -3.92
CA VAL A 921 -15.71 -5.08 -2.63
C VAL A 921 -16.90 -5.73 -1.94
N PHE A 922 -16.63 -6.85 -1.27
CA PHE A 922 -17.62 -7.61 -0.51
C PHE A 922 -17.87 -6.99 0.87
N SER A 923 -16.81 -6.51 1.52
CA SER A 923 -16.87 -5.98 2.88
C SER A 923 -17.52 -4.59 2.89
N SER A 924 -18.35 -4.32 3.91
CA SER A 924 -18.99 -3.02 4.09
C SER A 924 -17.95 -1.96 4.50
N PRO A 925 -17.93 -0.76 3.88
CA PRO A 925 -17.04 0.33 4.25
C PRO A 925 -17.25 0.81 5.69
N CYS A 926 -16.19 1.36 6.30
CA CYS A 926 -16.22 1.92 7.64
C CYS A 926 -15.74 3.37 7.64
N LEU A 927 -16.55 4.29 8.12
CA LEU A 927 -16.20 5.71 8.20
C LEU A 927 -15.64 6.05 9.59
N SER A 928 -14.47 6.67 9.62
CA SER A 928 -13.91 7.31 10.80
C SER A 928 -14.23 8.80 10.80
N SER A 929 -14.65 9.32 11.96
CA SER A 929 -14.89 10.76 12.15
C SER A 929 -13.58 11.53 12.36
N LEU A 930 -12.62 10.94 13.09
CA LEU A 930 -11.29 11.52 13.34
C LEU A 930 -10.22 10.42 13.25
N PRO A 931 -9.34 10.45 12.24
CA PRO A 931 -9.37 11.34 11.06
C PRO A 931 -10.55 10.98 10.13
N HIS A 932 -10.98 11.94 9.31
CA HIS A 932 -12.10 11.75 8.37
C HIS A 932 -11.70 10.86 7.18
N HIS A 933 -11.66 9.54 7.43
CA HIS A 933 -11.22 8.51 6.49
C HIS A 933 -12.33 7.47 6.28
N LEU A 934 -12.45 6.98 5.05
CA LEU A 934 -13.30 5.84 4.69
C LEU A 934 -12.41 4.60 4.50
N TYR A 935 -12.62 3.57 5.30
CA TYR A 935 -11.92 2.29 5.19
C TYR A 935 -12.72 1.29 4.38
N VAL A 936 -12.06 0.62 3.43
CA VAL A 936 -12.68 -0.35 2.52
C VAL A 936 -11.79 -1.57 2.42
N ALA A 937 -12.36 -2.77 2.42
CA ALA A 937 -11.61 -3.99 2.17
C ALA A 937 -12.15 -4.83 1.01
N THR A 938 -11.24 -5.53 0.32
CA THR A 938 -11.53 -6.28 -0.91
C THR A 938 -11.24 -7.77 -0.77
N LEU A 939 -11.89 -8.59 -1.60
CA LEU A 939 -11.66 -10.04 -1.62
C LEU A 939 -10.28 -10.46 -2.16
N GLY A 940 -9.56 -9.59 -2.85
CA GLY A 940 -8.15 -9.81 -3.18
C GLY A 940 -7.20 -9.54 -2.01
N GLY A 941 -7.71 -9.12 -0.85
CA GLY A 941 -6.91 -8.92 0.36
C GLY A 941 -6.32 -7.53 0.51
N LEU A 942 -6.98 -6.50 -0.04
CA LEU A 942 -6.57 -5.12 0.11
C LEU A 942 -7.42 -4.41 1.16
N LEU A 943 -6.79 -3.76 2.13
CA LEU A 943 -7.40 -2.76 3.02
C LEU A 943 -6.98 -1.37 2.55
N LEU A 944 -7.95 -0.51 2.29
CA LEU A 944 -7.79 0.85 1.77
C LEU A 944 -8.25 1.87 2.81
N ALA A 945 -7.56 2.99 2.90
CA ALA A 945 -8.11 4.22 3.43
C ALA A 945 -8.33 5.21 2.29
N ILE A 946 -9.49 5.84 2.25
CA ILE A 946 -9.96 6.72 1.18
C ILE A 946 -10.40 8.03 1.82
N ASN A 947 -10.12 9.15 1.16
CA ASN A 947 -10.69 10.43 1.54
C ASN A 947 -12.18 10.44 1.15
N PRO A 948 -13.12 10.53 2.11
CA PRO A 948 -14.55 10.43 1.82
C PRO A 948 -15.06 11.56 0.90
N VAL A 949 -14.43 12.72 0.96
CA VAL A 949 -14.84 13.91 0.19
C VAL A 949 -14.40 13.79 -1.27
N THR A 950 -13.16 13.39 -1.51
CA THR A 950 -12.56 13.40 -2.87
C THR A 950 -12.56 12.04 -3.56
N GLY A 951 -12.76 10.94 -2.83
CA GLY A 951 -12.58 9.58 -3.33
C GLY A 951 -11.11 9.20 -3.57
N SER A 952 -10.14 10.04 -3.19
CA SER A 952 -8.71 9.72 -3.38
C SER A 952 -8.21 8.71 -2.34
N LYS A 953 -7.43 7.73 -2.79
CA LYS A 953 -6.75 6.78 -1.88
C LYS A 953 -5.73 7.51 -1.01
N ILE A 954 -5.79 7.28 0.30
CA ILE A 954 -4.87 7.80 1.31
C ILE A 954 -3.72 6.81 1.51
N TRP A 955 -4.06 5.54 1.79
CA TRP A 955 -3.10 4.45 1.88
C TRP A 955 -3.75 3.11 1.53
N LYS A 956 -2.92 2.09 1.27
CA LYS A 956 -3.37 0.72 1.07
C LYS A 956 -2.45 -0.29 1.76
N SER A 957 -3.02 -1.35 2.31
CA SER A 957 -2.29 -2.48 2.90
C SER A 957 -2.74 -3.78 2.24
N PHE A 958 -1.79 -4.60 1.80
CA PHE A 958 -2.07 -5.84 1.07
C PHE A 958 -1.77 -7.06 1.94
N LEU A 959 -2.82 -7.74 2.38
CA LEU A 959 -2.80 -8.91 3.26
C LEU A 959 -2.75 -10.25 2.49
N ARG A 960 -2.79 -10.22 1.15
CA ARG A 960 -2.66 -11.39 0.23
C ARG A 960 -3.74 -12.47 0.37
N LYS A 961 -4.70 -12.27 1.27
CA LYS A 961 -5.78 -13.22 1.58
C LYS A 961 -7.09 -12.45 1.67
N PRO A 962 -8.22 -13.06 1.28
CA PRO A 962 -9.49 -12.35 1.20
C PRO A 962 -9.91 -11.72 2.54
N LEU A 963 -10.51 -10.53 2.45
CA LEU A 963 -11.04 -9.79 3.58
C LEU A 963 -12.57 -9.77 3.49
N PHE A 964 -13.21 -10.80 4.06
CA PHE A 964 -14.67 -10.87 4.19
C PHE A 964 -15.18 -10.01 5.36
N SER A 965 -14.40 -9.92 6.43
CA SER A 965 -14.64 -9.01 7.55
C SER A 965 -14.70 -7.56 7.06
N SER A 966 -15.68 -6.80 7.53
CA SER A 966 -15.63 -5.35 7.44
C SER A 966 -14.53 -4.78 8.35
N PRO A 967 -13.84 -3.71 7.94
CA PRO A 967 -13.05 -2.93 8.87
C PRO A 967 -13.96 -2.29 9.94
N HIS A 968 -13.44 -2.12 11.15
CA HIS A 968 -14.06 -1.31 12.20
C HIS A 968 -12.99 -0.45 12.85
N CYS A 969 -13.28 0.83 13.11
CA CYS A 969 -12.32 1.75 13.69
C CYS A 969 -12.85 2.44 14.95
N ASN A 970 -11.93 2.95 15.76
CA ASN A 970 -12.17 3.96 16.79
C ASN A 970 -11.30 5.20 16.50
N GLU A 971 -11.02 6.03 17.49
CA GLU A 971 -10.21 7.26 17.32
C GLU A 971 -8.71 7.01 17.11
N LYS A 972 -8.23 5.79 17.38
CA LYS A 972 -6.81 5.44 17.31
C LYS A 972 -6.51 4.50 16.16
N TYR A 973 -7.31 3.45 16.02
CA TYR A 973 -6.99 2.31 15.18
C TYR A 973 -8.17 1.87 14.31
N VAL A 974 -7.82 1.18 13.22
CA VAL A 974 -8.73 0.40 12.39
C VAL A 974 -8.34 -1.07 12.48
N CYS A 975 -9.31 -1.92 12.80
CA CYS A 975 -9.15 -3.36 12.93
C CYS A 975 -9.90 -4.09 11.83
N ILE A 976 -9.37 -5.22 11.36
CA ILE A 976 -10.01 -6.07 10.36
C ILE A 976 -9.62 -7.54 10.50
N GLY A 977 -10.60 -8.43 10.35
CA GLY A 977 -10.37 -9.88 10.27
C GLY A 977 -9.97 -10.35 8.88
N CYS A 978 -9.17 -11.41 8.80
CA CYS A 978 -8.72 -11.99 7.55
C CYS A 978 -8.93 -13.50 7.52
N VAL A 979 -9.14 -14.04 6.32
CA VAL A 979 -9.33 -15.49 6.11
C VAL A 979 -8.10 -16.31 6.47
N ASP A 980 -6.94 -15.67 6.59
CA ASP A 980 -5.71 -16.31 7.04
C ASP A 980 -5.69 -16.67 8.54
N GLY A 981 -6.78 -16.36 9.26
CA GLY A 981 -6.91 -16.61 10.69
C GLY A 981 -6.27 -15.52 11.55
N ASN A 982 -6.09 -14.31 11.03
CA ASN A 982 -5.59 -13.19 11.82
C ASN A 982 -6.60 -12.05 11.92
N LEU A 983 -6.63 -11.41 13.09
CA LEU A 983 -7.15 -10.07 13.29
C LEU A 983 -5.98 -9.09 13.19
N TYR A 984 -6.08 -8.11 12.30
CA TYR A 984 -5.08 -7.08 12.09
C TYR A 984 -5.53 -5.75 12.65
N CYS A 985 -4.60 -5.00 13.24
CA CYS A 985 -4.82 -3.65 13.74
C CYS A 985 -3.84 -2.69 13.08
N TYR A 986 -4.37 -1.55 12.63
CA TYR A 986 -3.62 -0.50 11.95
C TYR A 986 -3.88 0.85 12.58
N THR A 987 -2.89 1.73 12.54
CA THR A 987 -3.09 3.16 12.74
C THR A 987 -3.92 3.75 11.59
N HIS A 988 -4.54 4.91 11.82
CA HIS A 988 -5.19 5.65 10.74
C HIS A 988 -4.23 6.16 9.65
N SER A 989 -2.91 6.12 9.88
CA SER A 989 -1.87 6.39 8.87
C SER A 989 -1.48 5.16 8.04
N GLY A 990 -2.01 3.98 8.35
CA GLY A 990 -1.79 2.75 7.59
C GLY A 990 -0.64 1.88 8.11
N GLU A 991 -0.12 2.15 9.30
CA GLU A 991 0.92 1.35 9.94
C GLU A 991 0.29 0.19 10.70
N LYS A 992 0.75 -1.04 10.46
CA LYS A 992 0.28 -2.19 11.24
C LYS A 992 0.85 -2.10 12.66
N VAL A 993 -0.04 -2.02 13.66
CA VAL A 993 0.33 -1.92 15.07
C VAL A 993 0.60 -3.30 15.65
N TRP A 994 -0.33 -4.23 15.44
CA TRP A 994 -0.21 -5.60 15.91
C TRP A 994 -1.09 -6.53 15.05
N GLN A 995 -0.90 -7.83 15.24
CA GLN A 995 -1.76 -8.88 14.70
C GLN A 995 -2.04 -9.92 15.78
N PHE A 996 -3.24 -10.47 15.79
CA PHE A 996 -3.65 -11.55 16.68
C PHE A 996 -4.08 -12.76 15.86
N SER A 997 -3.55 -13.95 16.18
CA SER A 997 -3.78 -15.18 15.41
C SER A 997 -4.77 -16.11 16.09
N THR A 998 -5.75 -16.59 15.33
CA THR A 998 -6.71 -17.65 15.67
C THR A 998 -6.35 -18.95 14.95
N ASN A 999 -7.00 -20.06 15.28
CA ASN A 999 -6.74 -21.36 14.65
C ASN A 999 -7.60 -21.61 13.39
N GLY A 1000 -8.39 -20.62 12.99
CA GLY A 1000 -9.26 -20.68 11.84
C GLY A 1000 -9.56 -19.30 11.28
N PRO A 1001 -10.14 -19.21 10.07
CA PRO A 1001 -10.44 -17.95 9.41
C PRO A 1001 -11.27 -16.96 10.25
N VAL A 1002 -11.01 -15.66 10.09
CA VAL A 1002 -11.77 -14.58 10.75
C VAL A 1002 -12.65 -13.87 9.72
N PHE A 1003 -13.89 -14.33 9.58
CA PHE A 1003 -14.92 -13.70 8.74
C PHE A 1003 -15.74 -12.66 9.51
N SER A 1004 -15.89 -12.86 10.82
CA SER A 1004 -16.58 -11.95 11.74
C SER A 1004 -15.89 -10.59 11.74
N SER A 1005 -16.67 -9.51 11.64
CA SER A 1005 -16.11 -8.17 11.73
C SER A 1005 -15.79 -7.84 13.20
N PRO A 1006 -14.69 -7.13 13.49
CA PRO A 1006 -14.41 -6.70 14.86
C PRO A 1006 -15.49 -5.75 15.36
N CYS A 1007 -15.95 -5.98 16.58
CA CYS A 1007 -16.84 -5.08 17.31
C CYS A 1007 -16.01 -4.34 18.37
N ILE A 1008 -16.02 -3.01 18.31
CA ILE A 1008 -15.35 -2.13 19.27
C ILE A 1008 -16.44 -1.28 19.94
N SER A 1009 -16.55 -1.36 21.26
CA SER A 1009 -17.63 -0.68 21.99
C SER A 1009 -17.10 0.34 22.99
N SER A 1010 -17.65 1.56 22.98
CA SER A 1010 -17.38 2.59 23.98
C SER A 1010 -17.95 2.27 25.37
N LEU A 1011 -18.83 1.27 25.49
CA LEU A 1011 -19.31 0.76 26.78
C LEU A 1011 -18.23 0.01 27.55
N THR A 1012 -17.14 -0.36 26.88
CA THR A 1012 -15.98 -1.08 27.43
C THR A 1012 -14.73 -0.20 27.39
N GLU A 1013 -13.57 -0.70 27.83
CA GLU A 1013 -12.29 -0.01 27.65
C GLU A 1013 -11.78 -0.11 26.19
N GLN A 1014 -12.71 0.02 25.24
CA GLN A 1014 -12.53 -0.20 23.80
C GLN A 1014 -11.96 -1.59 23.47
N GLU A 1015 -12.40 -2.61 24.21
CA GLU A 1015 -12.06 -4.00 23.92
C GLU A 1015 -12.61 -4.43 22.55
N ILE A 1016 -11.91 -5.36 21.91
CA ILE A 1016 -12.20 -5.82 20.55
C ILE A 1016 -12.77 -7.24 20.61
N PHE A 1017 -14.04 -7.39 20.23
CA PHE A 1017 -14.76 -8.66 20.21
C PHE A 1017 -14.92 -9.17 18.78
N PHE A 1018 -14.61 -10.43 18.53
CA PHE A 1018 -14.76 -11.03 17.20
C PHE A 1018 -14.90 -12.57 17.27
N GLY A 1019 -15.58 -13.13 16.28
CA GLY A 1019 -15.71 -14.57 16.08
C GLY A 1019 -14.69 -15.15 15.10
N SER A 1020 -14.40 -16.44 15.23
CA SER A 1020 -13.59 -17.18 14.26
C SER A 1020 -14.24 -18.51 13.88
N HIS A 1021 -13.83 -19.03 12.73
CA HIS A 1021 -14.24 -20.35 12.24
C HIS A 1021 -13.64 -21.51 13.05
N ASP A 1022 -12.69 -21.25 13.95
CA ASP A 1022 -12.18 -22.22 14.92
C ASP A 1022 -13.14 -22.49 16.10
N CYS A 1023 -14.38 -22.01 16.00
CA CYS A 1023 -15.45 -22.13 17.00
C CYS A 1023 -15.19 -21.32 18.29
N PHE A 1024 -14.35 -20.28 18.26
CA PHE A 1024 -14.16 -19.38 19.39
C PHE A 1024 -14.68 -17.96 19.13
N ILE A 1025 -15.12 -17.32 20.22
CA ILE A 1025 -15.32 -15.88 20.35
C ILE A 1025 -14.15 -15.33 21.17
N TYR A 1026 -13.49 -14.31 20.66
CA TYR A 1026 -12.30 -13.72 21.25
C TYR A 1026 -12.60 -12.32 21.77
N CYS A 1027 -11.93 -11.95 22.87
CA CYS A 1027 -11.84 -10.59 23.37
C CYS A 1027 -10.37 -10.21 23.54
N CYS A 1028 -9.94 -9.18 22.83
CA CYS A 1028 -8.59 -8.62 22.94
C CYS A 1028 -8.65 -7.18 23.42
N ASN A 1029 -7.62 -6.74 24.13
CA ASN A 1029 -7.43 -5.32 24.42
C ASN A 1029 -6.87 -4.57 23.20
N MET A 1030 -6.78 -3.25 23.32
CA MET A 1030 -6.30 -2.36 22.25
C MET A 1030 -4.81 -2.54 21.92
N GLU A 1031 -4.04 -3.18 22.78
CA GLU A 1031 -2.64 -3.55 22.56
C GLU A 1031 -2.49 -4.92 21.88
N GLY A 1032 -3.59 -5.62 21.59
CA GLY A 1032 -3.60 -6.90 20.89
C GLY A 1032 -3.44 -8.13 21.81
N ASN A 1033 -3.51 -7.94 23.13
CA ASN A 1033 -3.43 -9.02 24.10
C ASN A 1033 -4.79 -9.68 24.30
N LEU A 1034 -4.81 -11.02 24.36
CA LEU A 1034 -5.99 -11.80 24.68
C LEU A 1034 -6.42 -11.57 26.13
N LEU A 1035 -7.65 -11.13 26.35
CA LEU A 1035 -8.26 -11.03 27.67
C LEU A 1035 -8.99 -12.32 28.04
N TRP A 1036 -9.82 -12.82 27.12
CA TRP A 1036 -10.50 -14.10 27.26
C TRP A 1036 -10.92 -14.64 25.89
N LYS A 1037 -11.20 -15.95 25.83
CA LYS A 1037 -11.87 -16.59 24.70
C LYS A 1037 -12.96 -17.54 25.18
N PHE A 1038 -14.04 -17.64 24.42
CA PHE A 1038 -15.18 -18.50 24.71
C PHE A 1038 -15.37 -19.51 23.59
N LYS A 1039 -15.53 -20.80 23.93
CA LYS A 1039 -15.76 -21.88 22.95
C LYS A 1039 -17.25 -21.97 22.60
N ALA A 1040 -17.61 -21.55 21.41
CA ALA A 1040 -18.95 -21.71 20.84
C ALA A 1040 -19.17 -23.16 20.35
N SER A 1041 -20.41 -23.50 19.99
CA SER A 1041 -20.76 -24.85 19.51
C SER A 1041 -20.41 -25.09 18.04
N SER A 1042 -20.26 -24.03 17.26
CA SER A 1042 -19.86 -24.06 15.84
C SER A 1042 -19.07 -22.79 15.49
N SER A 1043 -18.61 -22.67 14.24
CA SER A 1043 -17.97 -21.47 13.71
C SER A 1043 -18.79 -20.22 13.99
N VAL A 1044 -18.12 -19.10 14.26
CA VAL A 1044 -18.78 -17.81 14.53
C VAL A 1044 -18.53 -16.89 13.34
N TYR A 1045 -19.54 -16.73 12.50
CA TYR A 1045 -19.49 -15.93 11.28
C TYR A 1045 -19.94 -14.48 11.51
N GLY A 1046 -21.06 -14.29 12.23
CA GLY A 1046 -21.63 -12.97 12.49
C GLY A 1046 -20.76 -12.12 13.43
N THR A 1047 -20.91 -10.79 13.32
CA THR A 1047 -20.28 -9.84 14.25
C THR A 1047 -20.98 -9.87 15.61
N PRO A 1048 -20.26 -10.05 16.73
CA PRO A 1048 -20.84 -9.90 18.07
C PRO A 1048 -21.42 -8.50 18.33
N PHE A 1049 -22.39 -8.39 19.23
CA PHE A 1049 -23.05 -7.13 19.58
C PHE A 1049 -22.93 -6.85 21.07
N VAL A 1050 -22.30 -5.73 21.45
CA VAL A 1050 -22.14 -5.34 22.87
C VAL A 1050 -23.31 -4.44 23.27
N PHE A 1051 -23.98 -4.76 24.38
CA PHE A 1051 -25.12 -3.97 24.85
C PHE A 1051 -25.16 -3.88 26.37
N GLN A 1052 -25.94 -2.92 26.86
CA GLN A 1052 -26.22 -2.71 28.28
C GLN A 1052 -27.70 -2.32 28.40
N SER A 1053 -28.36 -2.83 29.44
CA SER A 1053 -29.78 -2.57 29.71
C SER A 1053 -30.02 -2.48 31.21
N ASP A 1054 -30.81 -1.48 31.62
CA ASP A 1054 -31.21 -1.27 33.01
C ASP A 1054 -31.98 -2.49 33.56
N ASP A 1055 -32.83 -3.09 32.72
CA ASP A 1055 -33.63 -4.28 33.06
C ASP A 1055 -32.78 -5.54 33.30
N LEU A 1056 -31.52 -5.53 32.85
CA LEU A 1056 -30.57 -6.65 32.96
C LEU A 1056 -29.47 -6.39 34.00
N LYS A 1057 -29.82 -5.65 35.06
CA LYS A 1057 -28.92 -5.27 36.16
C LYS A 1057 -27.75 -4.40 35.71
N ASN A 1058 -27.93 -3.67 34.60
CA ASN A 1058 -26.96 -2.74 34.05
C ASN A 1058 -25.57 -3.36 33.78
N LYS A 1059 -25.52 -4.68 33.51
CA LYS A 1059 -24.29 -5.37 33.08
C LYS A 1059 -23.97 -5.06 31.62
N ILE A 1060 -22.68 -5.01 31.29
CA ILE A 1060 -22.23 -4.98 29.89
C ILE A 1060 -22.19 -6.42 29.38
N LEU A 1061 -23.04 -6.71 28.40
CA LEU A 1061 -23.25 -8.03 27.83
C LEU A 1061 -22.83 -8.05 26.36
N LEU A 1062 -22.52 -9.24 25.86
CA LEU A 1062 -22.16 -9.52 24.48
C LEU A 1062 -23.09 -10.59 23.92
N ALA A 1063 -23.86 -10.25 22.89
CA ALA A 1063 -24.63 -11.21 22.11
C ALA A 1063 -23.79 -11.73 20.94
N ALA A 1064 -23.68 -13.05 20.80
CA ALA A 1064 -22.97 -13.69 19.70
C ALA A 1064 -23.70 -14.98 19.29
N ILE A 1065 -23.62 -15.34 18.01
CA ILE A 1065 -24.35 -16.48 17.46
C ILE A 1065 -23.41 -17.33 16.62
N SER A 1066 -23.38 -18.64 16.87
CA SER A 1066 -22.65 -19.60 16.05
C SER A 1066 -23.51 -20.13 14.90
N THR A 1067 -22.86 -20.60 13.84
CA THR A 1067 -23.54 -20.97 12.57
C THR A 1067 -24.58 -22.07 12.72
N ASP A 1068 -24.51 -22.89 13.77
CA ASP A 1068 -25.51 -23.91 14.13
C ASP A 1068 -26.78 -23.34 14.79
N GLY A 1069 -26.94 -22.01 14.81
CA GLY A 1069 -28.10 -21.30 15.33
C GLY A 1069 -28.05 -21.06 16.84
N LYS A 1070 -26.96 -21.39 17.53
CA LYS A 1070 -26.86 -21.22 18.98
C LYS A 1070 -26.55 -19.77 19.36
N VAL A 1071 -27.43 -19.17 20.14
CA VAL A 1071 -27.36 -17.78 20.62
C VAL A 1071 -26.72 -17.77 21.99
N TRP A 1072 -25.67 -16.98 22.16
CA TRP A 1072 -24.91 -16.83 23.39
C TRP A 1072 -25.00 -15.39 23.90
N ILE A 1073 -25.34 -15.24 25.17
CA ILE A 1073 -25.24 -13.98 25.91
C ILE A 1073 -24.09 -14.15 26.89
N LEU A 1074 -22.99 -13.45 26.63
CA LEU A 1074 -21.78 -13.49 27.44
C LEU A 1074 -21.65 -12.21 28.27
N ASN A 1075 -21.00 -12.30 29.42
CA ASN A 1075 -20.50 -11.12 30.10
C ASN A 1075 -19.31 -10.56 29.30
N ALA A 1076 -19.36 -9.30 28.87
CA ALA A 1076 -18.33 -8.73 27.99
C ALA A 1076 -16.95 -8.68 28.66
N LYS A 1077 -16.88 -8.50 29.99
CA LYS A 1077 -15.60 -8.41 30.71
C LYS A 1077 -14.95 -9.77 30.97
N SER A 1078 -15.74 -10.78 31.32
CA SER A 1078 -15.21 -12.09 31.74
C SER A 1078 -15.34 -13.20 30.69
N GLY A 1079 -16.12 -13.00 29.62
CA GLY A 1079 -16.44 -14.03 28.64
C GLY A 1079 -17.33 -15.16 29.16
N THR A 1080 -17.85 -15.05 30.38
CA THR A 1080 -18.69 -16.08 30.99
C THR A 1080 -20.09 -16.06 30.39
N ALA A 1081 -20.62 -17.23 30.04
CA ALA A 1081 -21.99 -17.35 29.54
C ALA A 1081 -23.01 -17.02 30.64
N GLU A 1082 -23.87 -16.05 30.35
CA GLU A 1082 -24.97 -15.59 31.22
C GLU A 1082 -26.32 -16.12 30.72
N GLY A 1083 -26.46 -16.35 29.41
CA GLY A 1083 -27.66 -16.89 28.76
C GLY A 1083 -27.32 -17.67 27.48
N VAL A 1084 -28.14 -18.66 27.13
CA VAL A 1084 -27.98 -19.45 25.91
C VAL A 1084 -29.33 -19.93 25.38
N ASP A 1085 -29.50 -19.92 24.07
CA ASP A 1085 -30.66 -20.48 23.38
C ASP A 1085 -30.27 -21.02 22.01
N LYS A 1086 -31.17 -21.69 21.30
CA LYS A 1086 -30.92 -22.25 19.98
C LYS A 1086 -32.07 -21.94 19.02
N LEU A 1087 -31.73 -21.26 17.94
CA LEU A 1087 -32.61 -21.07 16.80
C LEU A 1087 -32.69 -22.35 15.95
N PRO A 1088 -33.80 -22.56 15.20
CA PRO A 1088 -34.03 -23.83 14.53
C PRO A 1088 -33.28 -23.99 13.19
N GLY A 1089 -32.50 -23.00 12.77
CA GLY A 1089 -31.74 -23.04 11.52
C GLY A 1089 -30.38 -22.37 11.65
N GLU A 1090 -29.61 -22.42 10.57
CA GLU A 1090 -28.29 -21.80 10.53
C GLU A 1090 -28.37 -20.28 10.56
N VAL A 1091 -27.36 -19.64 11.14
CA VAL A 1091 -27.32 -18.18 11.29
C VAL A 1091 -25.98 -17.64 10.79
N PHE A 1092 -26.05 -16.78 9.78
CA PHE A 1092 -24.91 -16.02 9.25
C PHE A 1092 -25.07 -14.51 9.45
N SER A 1093 -26.29 -14.06 9.79
CA SER A 1093 -26.56 -12.67 10.14
C SER A 1093 -25.99 -12.33 11.52
N SER A 1094 -25.68 -11.05 11.74
CA SER A 1094 -25.23 -10.56 13.05
C SER A 1094 -26.42 -10.16 13.92
N PRO A 1095 -26.42 -10.46 15.23
CA PRO A 1095 -27.49 -10.01 16.13
C PRO A 1095 -27.46 -8.48 16.31
N VAL A 1096 -28.62 -7.88 16.52
CA VAL A 1096 -28.77 -6.49 16.96
C VAL A 1096 -29.65 -6.47 18.20
N VAL A 1097 -29.24 -5.75 19.24
CA VAL A 1097 -29.95 -5.72 20.53
C VAL A 1097 -30.39 -4.30 20.88
N TRP A 1098 -31.66 -4.16 21.26
CA TRP A 1098 -32.21 -2.92 21.83
C TRP A 1098 -32.98 -3.22 23.11
N GLY A 1099 -32.53 -2.64 24.23
CA GLY A 1099 -33.05 -2.96 25.55
C GLY A 1099 -32.91 -4.45 25.85
N THR A 1100 -34.03 -5.16 25.98
CA THR A 1100 -34.13 -6.60 26.19
C THR A 1100 -34.46 -7.39 24.92
N LYS A 1101 -34.49 -6.75 23.75
CA LYS A 1101 -34.91 -7.37 22.48
C LYS A 1101 -33.72 -7.64 21.58
N LEU A 1102 -33.46 -8.91 21.27
CA LEU A 1102 -32.42 -9.34 20.34
C LEU A 1102 -33.06 -9.74 19.01
N VAL A 1103 -32.64 -9.13 17.91
CA VAL A 1103 -33.14 -9.41 16.56
C VAL A 1103 -32.06 -10.03 15.69
N VAL A 1104 -32.40 -11.06 14.93
CA VAL A 1104 -31.47 -11.80 14.07
C VAL A 1104 -32.18 -12.49 12.91
N GLY A 1105 -31.54 -12.53 11.74
CA GLY A 1105 -31.98 -13.31 10.57
C GLY A 1105 -31.44 -14.74 10.57
N CYS A 1106 -32.26 -15.70 10.14
CA CYS A 1106 -31.91 -17.11 10.09
C CYS A 1106 -32.15 -17.68 8.68
N ARG A 1107 -31.34 -18.68 8.29
CA ARG A 1107 -31.45 -19.35 6.97
C ARG A 1107 -32.65 -20.28 6.85
N ASN A 1108 -33.46 -20.43 7.89
CA ASN A 1108 -34.73 -21.14 7.82
C ASN A 1108 -35.90 -20.25 7.39
N ASP A 1109 -35.60 -19.18 6.64
CA ASP A 1109 -36.54 -18.21 6.07
C ASP A 1109 -37.12 -17.18 7.05
N TYR A 1110 -36.73 -17.18 8.32
CA TYR A 1110 -37.30 -16.31 9.34
C TYR A 1110 -36.31 -15.28 9.90
N VAL A 1111 -36.86 -14.12 10.26
CA VAL A 1111 -36.26 -13.16 11.19
C VAL A 1111 -36.86 -13.41 12.56
N TYR A 1112 -36.02 -13.50 13.59
CA TYR A 1112 -36.43 -13.74 14.97
C TYR A 1112 -36.19 -12.51 15.83
N CYS A 1113 -37.12 -12.25 16.75
CA CYS A 1113 -36.92 -11.38 17.90
C CYS A 1113 -37.03 -12.21 19.18
N LEU A 1114 -36.02 -12.12 20.03
CA LEU A 1114 -35.93 -12.82 21.30
C LEU A 1114 -35.99 -11.83 22.46
N ASP A 1115 -36.70 -12.21 23.50
CA ASP A 1115 -36.75 -11.55 24.79
C ASP A 1115 -35.63 -12.01 25.70
N LEU A 1116 -34.92 -11.06 26.31
CA LEU A 1116 -33.90 -11.28 27.33
C LEU A 1116 -34.48 -10.92 28.70
N TYR A 1117 -34.58 -11.89 29.61
CA TYR A 1117 -35.04 -11.61 30.98
C TYR A 1117 -34.29 -12.45 32.01
N MET A 1118 -34.23 -11.93 33.23
CA MET A 1118 -33.62 -12.61 34.35
C MET A 1118 -34.53 -13.75 34.83
N GLN A 1119 -33.99 -14.97 34.98
CA GLN A 1119 -34.72 -16.01 35.68
C GLN A 1119 -34.85 -15.63 37.16
N GLU A 1120 -36.08 -15.42 37.63
CA GLU A 1120 -36.34 -15.38 39.06
C GLU A 1120 -36.01 -16.76 39.64
N LYS A 1121 -35.18 -16.78 40.70
CA LYS A 1121 -35.02 -18.00 41.51
C LYS A 1121 -36.42 -18.40 41.98
N LYS A 1122 -36.97 -19.48 41.44
CA LYS A 1122 -38.07 -20.18 42.11
C LYS A 1122 -37.54 -20.57 43.49
N ASN A 1123 -38.00 -19.87 44.53
CA ASN A 1123 -37.89 -20.36 45.89
C ASN A 1123 -38.68 -21.67 45.95
N SER A 1124 -37.95 -22.78 46.00
CA SER A 1124 -38.45 -24.05 46.52
C SER A 1124 -38.69 -23.94 48.02
#